data_AF-A0A9D5C736-F1
#
_entry.id   AF-A0A9D5C736-F1
#
_cell.length_a   1.000
_cell.length_b   1.000
_cell.length_c   1.000
_cell.angle_alpha   90.00
_cell.angle_beta   90.00
_cell.angle_gamma   90.00
#
_symmetry.space_group_name_H-M   'P 1'
#
loop_
_entity.id
_entity.type
_entity.pdbx_description
1 polymer ?
#
loop_
_entity_poly.entity_id
_entity_poly.type
_entity_poly.pdbx_seq_one_letter_code
_entity_poly.pdbx_strand_id
1 'polypeptide(L)'
;MIPFSRLNLNLLPLSLHGHQHLSITSPTMAPYVTYDISNAFTFFLSSSLSLILLLIHLHSKKNNFPNLFIAMLLIYAISFFLFRITSSNQFYDSSSCSAAKFSPGSRYTCDEDTTTQACDTFLVYRAQKGFDTISEIANLFDVLQDNLLIYSNVTDPFEQLEKDREVVIPIQCGCFGGFFLSNVSFQVSNGETYSSIACEVFEGLVKTQTLAEDNHLEEKDFNSKVVLNVPLRCACPDRNDTRNGIYYLVTYPIVEFDGVKLVSEKFGVSSDDIWEANNIIPFSAVFPNTTVLVPLTKQYFYINYSITVDPSIDVPSFIPMITNEGENGSHRHRKKFYAIGSSVGGSSAVLLLLLGLGYYQKARAKHSSLADKHHASTSTRTSTTSCLSPDLIAGMSKYSLISYAIDELSEATNFFSEDTKLGASVHKGCFAGTELVIKRMEFRDACRVINIHSIINHTNIVHLEGVCYGDDECPLSYLVYEFASNGCLRDCMKNKSELIPWHRRTQIAFDVAVGLHYIHHCTIPSYIHMNINSKNILITRDWRAKIANLGEESVVSSHSMETSDVSHSIEEWIAPEYLRHGLVSPKVDVFAFGVVLFELLIGQEVKDGGSVKESLGFLSGKGSVNGCFDKLRELMDSSLRDSPIGEALCVTVLAKACIDDDPLHRPSMNDILMILARMVR
;
A
#
# COMPACT_ATOMS: atom_id res chain seq x y z
N MET A 1 12.08 -60.62 31.04
CA MET A 1 12.89 -61.31 32.08
C MET A 1 14.00 -60.35 32.53
N ILE A 2 14.40 -60.47 33.79
CA ILE A 2 15.57 -59.83 34.47
C ILE A 2 16.73 -60.86 34.37
N PRO A 3 18.04 -60.50 34.28
CA PRO A 3 18.76 -59.56 35.17
C PRO A 3 19.65 -58.50 34.46
N PHE A 4 20.23 -57.45 35.08
CA PHE A 4 20.93 -57.27 36.38
C PHE A 4 22.29 -58.04 36.46
N SER A 5 23.38 -57.58 37.10
CA SER A 5 23.63 -56.42 37.98
C SER A 5 25.14 -56.08 38.13
N ARG A 6 25.46 -54.84 38.55
CA ARG A 6 26.38 -54.41 39.66
C ARG A 6 26.48 -52.87 39.61
N LEU A 7 26.09 -52.04 40.61
CA LEU A 7 26.45 -51.95 42.05
C LEU A 7 27.88 -51.43 42.26
N ASN A 8 28.19 -50.41 43.09
CA ASN A 8 27.48 -49.75 44.23
C ASN A 8 27.56 -48.19 44.12
N LEU A 9 26.69 -47.34 44.72
CA LEU A 9 26.49 -46.96 46.14
C LEU A 9 27.80 -46.48 46.84
N ASN A 10 27.87 -45.43 47.68
CA ASN A 10 26.89 -44.57 48.42
C ASN A 10 27.61 -43.21 48.81
N LEU A 11 27.11 -42.17 49.51
CA LEU A 11 25.90 -41.89 50.34
C LEU A 11 25.58 -40.34 50.40
N LEU A 12 25.18 -39.81 51.57
CA LEU A 12 24.72 -38.46 52.02
C LEU A 12 24.90 -38.42 53.59
N PRO A 13 24.39 -37.48 54.46
CA PRO A 13 23.79 -36.12 54.34
C PRO A 13 24.30 -35.08 55.42
N LEU A 14 23.50 -34.01 55.71
CA LEU A 14 23.37 -33.19 56.97
C LEU A 14 24.26 -31.91 57.14
N SER A 15 23.85 -30.85 57.90
CA SER A 15 22.53 -30.21 58.18
C SER A 15 22.64 -28.94 59.09
N LEU A 16 21.64 -28.02 59.03
CA LEU A 16 21.27 -26.97 60.05
C LEU A 16 22.32 -25.84 60.34
N HIS A 17 22.05 -24.62 60.85
CA HIS A 17 20.88 -23.79 61.27
C HIS A 17 21.07 -22.35 60.67
N GLY A 18 20.18 -21.33 60.74
CA GLY A 18 18.82 -21.22 61.28
C GLY A 18 18.60 -20.05 62.28
N HIS A 19 17.97 -18.93 61.88
CA HIS A 19 17.25 -17.87 62.67
C HIS A 19 16.67 -16.83 61.65
N GLN A 20 15.47 -16.22 61.67
CA GLN A 20 14.45 -15.75 62.66
C GLN A 20 14.87 -14.52 63.49
N HIS A 21 14.07 -13.47 63.77
CA HIS A 21 12.69 -12.99 63.44
C HIS A 21 12.75 -11.42 63.35
N LEU A 22 11.77 -10.56 63.02
CA LEU A 22 10.29 -10.54 62.80
C LEU A 22 9.98 -9.82 61.45
N SER A 23 8.79 -9.72 60.81
CA SER A 23 7.36 -9.99 61.07
C SER A 23 6.48 -8.94 61.80
N ILE A 24 5.89 -7.97 61.06
CA ILE A 24 4.71 -7.14 61.47
C ILE A 24 3.58 -7.22 60.43
N THR A 25 2.35 -7.27 60.93
CA THR A 25 1.03 -7.52 60.34
C THR A 25 0.61 -6.82 59.03
N SER A 26 -0.10 -7.57 58.19
CA SER A 26 -1.09 -7.08 57.21
C SER A 26 -2.42 -6.64 57.85
N PRO A 27 -3.21 -5.77 57.20
CA PRO A 27 -4.66 -5.87 57.18
C PRO A 27 -5.20 -6.49 55.87
N THR A 28 -6.46 -6.94 55.90
CA THR A 28 -7.11 -7.75 54.85
C THR A 28 -7.73 -6.96 53.70
N MET A 29 -7.79 -7.59 52.52
CA MET A 29 -8.72 -7.39 51.40
C MET A 29 -9.58 -6.11 51.34
N ALA A 30 -9.34 -5.31 50.29
CA ALA A 30 -10.39 -4.62 49.55
C ALA A 30 -10.10 -4.78 48.05
N PRO A 31 -11.09 -5.11 47.19
CA PRO A 31 -10.88 -5.24 45.76
C PRO A 31 -10.76 -3.86 45.11
N TYR A 32 -9.55 -3.46 44.73
CA TYR A 32 -9.38 -2.24 43.91
C TYR A 32 -9.85 -2.51 42.48
N VAL A 33 -11.03 -1.98 42.20
CA VAL A 33 -11.75 -2.12 40.93
C VAL A 33 -10.88 -1.63 39.78
N THR A 34 -10.70 -2.49 38.77
CA THR A 34 -10.23 -2.08 37.45
C THR A 34 -11.23 -1.08 36.88
N TYR A 35 -10.83 0.20 36.78
CA TYR A 35 -11.56 1.21 36.01
C TYR A 35 -11.39 0.92 34.51
N ASP A 36 -12.07 -0.14 34.08
CA ASP A 36 -12.36 -0.39 32.68
C ASP A 36 -13.07 0.84 32.12
N ILE A 37 -12.50 1.42 31.06
CA ILE A 37 -13.02 2.61 30.41
C ILE A 37 -14.41 2.32 29.81
N SER A 38 -14.72 1.07 29.47
CA SER A 38 -16.07 0.62 29.10
C SER A 38 -17.07 0.73 30.26
N ASN A 39 -16.66 0.40 31.49
CA ASN A 39 -17.49 0.57 32.68
C ASN A 39 -17.66 2.05 33.08
N ALA A 40 -16.62 2.88 32.89
CA ALA A 40 -16.78 4.33 33.02
C ALA A 40 -17.79 4.86 31.99
N PHE A 41 -17.65 4.48 30.71
CA PHE A 41 -18.52 4.93 29.63
C PHE A 41 -19.98 4.48 29.85
N THR A 42 -20.21 3.23 30.27
CA THR A 42 -21.56 2.72 30.57
C THR A 42 -22.15 3.29 31.86
N PHE A 43 -21.36 3.64 32.88
CA PHE A 43 -21.86 4.33 34.08
C PHE A 43 -22.19 5.81 33.80
N PHE A 44 -21.42 6.48 32.93
CA PHE A 44 -21.77 7.82 32.44
C PHE A 44 -22.99 7.79 31.50
N LEU A 45 -23.12 6.77 30.64
CA LEU A 45 -24.32 6.53 29.83
C LEU A 45 -25.56 6.24 30.70
N SER A 46 -25.46 5.39 31.72
CA SER A 46 -26.61 5.11 32.61
C SER A 46 -27.00 6.32 33.45
N SER A 47 -26.01 7.10 33.92
CA SER A 47 -26.24 8.36 34.67
C SER A 47 -26.89 9.43 33.78
N SER A 48 -26.39 9.62 32.56
CA SER A 48 -26.95 10.60 31.61
C SER A 48 -28.31 10.15 31.06
N LEU A 49 -28.51 8.86 30.78
CA LEU A 49 -29.83 8.32 30.40
C LEU A 49 -30.83 8.45 31.55
N SER A 50 -30.42 8.24 32.80
CA SER A 50 -31.27 8.48 33.98
C SER A 50 -31.63 9.96 34.13
N LEU A 51 -30.69 10.88 33.89
CA LEU A 51 -30.95 12.32 33.89
C LEU A 51 -31.89 12.74 32.75
N ILE A 52 -31.71 12.18 31.54
CA ILE A 52 -32.58 12.39 30.38
C ILE A 52 -34.00 11.85 30.67
N LEU A 53 -34.13 10.65 31.24
CA LEU A 53 -35.42 10.08 31.63
C LEU A 53 -36.10 10.88 32.75
N LEU A 54 -35.33 11.42 33.70
CA LEU A 54 -35.85 12.31 34.74
C LEU A 54 -36.36 13.63 34.13
N LEU A 55 -35.61 14.21 33.19
CA LEU A 55 -36.00 15.42 32.46
C LEU A 55 -37.23 15.20 31.58
N ILE A 56 -37.35 14.04 30.91
CA ILE A 56 -38.54 13.64 30.15
C ILE A 56 -39.74 13.44 31.08
N HIS A 57 -39.56 12.81 32.26
CA HIS A 57 -40.64 12.62 33.23
C HIS A 57 -41.11 13.95 33.86
N LEU A 58 -40.19 14.90 34.07
CA LEU A 58 -40.51 16.27 34.51
C LEU A 58 -41.22 17.07 33.42
N HIS A 59 -40.77 16.95 32.16
CA HIS A 59 -41.42 17.57 30.99
C HIS A 59 -42.86 17.05 30.81
N SER A 60 -43.07 15.73 30.97
CA SER A 60 -44.39 15.08 30.97
C SER A 60 -45.38 15.62 32.02
N LYS A 61 -44.93 16.40 33.01
CA LYS A 61 -45.79 17.01 34.04
C LYS A 61 -45.89 18.53 33.99
N LYS A 62 -45.07 19.25 33.21
CA LYS A 62 -45.18 20.71 33.02
C LYS A 62 -44.57 21.17 31.69
N ASN A 63 -45.43 21.72 30.81
CA ASN A 63 -45.03 22.41 29.58
C ASN A 63 -44.23 23.69 29.90
N ASN A 64 -42.91 23.56 30.02
CA ASN A 64 -41.97 24.70 30.05
C ASN A 64 -40.73 24.34 29.22
N PHE A 65 -40.64 24.91 28.01
CA PHE A 65 -39.61 24.62 27.02
C PHE A 65 -38.18 25.15 27.28
N PRO A 66 -37.94 26.32 27.93
CA PRO A 66 -36.64 27.00 27.78
C PRO A 66 -35.46 26.30 28.49
N ASN A 67 -35.71 25.59 29.60
CA ASN A 67 -34.63 25.02 30.41
C ASN A 67 -33.90 23.85 29.71
N LEU A 68 -34.58 23.12 28.81
CA LEU A 68 -33.99 21.99 28.09
C LEU A 68 -32.95 22.46 27.05
N PHE A 69 -33.19 23.61 26.42
CA PHE A 69 -32.32 24.17 25.39
C PHE A 69 -30.95 24.61 25.95
N ILE A 70 -30.95 25.21 27.14
CA ILE A 70 -29.73 25.67 27.84
C ILE A 70 -28.85 24.47 28.23
N ALA A 71 -29.45 23.37 28.70
CA ALA A 71 -28.71 22.15 29.05
C ALA A 71 -28.02 21.52 27.82
N MET A 72 -28.70 21.48 26.67
CA MET A 72 -28.15 20.93 25.42
C MET A 72 -26.94 21.74 24.91
N LEU A 73 -26.99 23.08 25.01
CA LEU A 73 -25.89 23.96 24.62
C LEU A 73 -24.62 23.76 25.48
N LEU A 74 -24.78 23.59 26.80
CA LEU A 74 -23.67 23.30 27.71
C LEU A 74 -22.98 21.97 27.38
N ILE A 75 -23.74 20.92 27.08
CA ILE A 75 -23.20 19.61 26.69
C ILE A 75 -22.44 19.71 25.35
N TYR A 76 -22.97 20.46 24.39
CA TYR A 76 -22.32 20.67 23.09
C TYR A 76 -20.97 21.40 23.22
N ALA A 77 -20.91 22.45 24.04
CA ALA A 77 -19.68 23.21 24.28
C ALA A 77 -18.57 22.35 24.93
N ILE A 78 -18.92 21.49 25.89
CA ILE A 78 -17.98 20.56 26.54
C ILE A 78 -17.49 19.50 25.53
N SER A 79 -18.37 18.99 24.67
CA SER A 79 -18.01 18.02 23.62
C SER A 79 -17.01 18.59 22.61
N PHE A 80 -17.16 19.86 22.23
CA PHE A 80 -16.28 20.51 21.25
C PHE A 80 -14.83 20.68 21.73
N PHE A 81 -14.63 20.97 23.02
CA PHE A 81 -13.29 21.12 23.62
C PHE A 81 -12.50 19.81 23.71
N LEU A 82 -13.16 18.65 23.69
CA LEU A 82 -12.53 17.34 23.87
C LEU A 82 -12.03 16.69 22.57
N PHE A 83 -12.27 17.31 21.40
CA PHE A 83 -11.91 16.74 20.09
C PHE A 83 -10.56 17.23 19.52
N ARG A 84 -9.84 18.09 20.25
CA ARG A 84 -8.49 18.58 19.93
C ARG A 84 -7.41 17.60 20.41
N ILE A 85 -7.32 16.43 19.78
CA ILE A 85 -6.17 15.51 19.92
C ILE A 85 -5.82 14.96 18.54
N THR A 86 -4.68 15.38 18.00
CA THR A 86 -4.15 14.99 16.68
C THR A 86 -2.98 14.01 16.83
N SER A 87 -2.91 13.01 15.95
CA SER A 87 -1.77 12.10 15.84
C SER A 87 -0.64 12.74 15.04
N SER A 88 0.61 12.49 15.40
CA SER A 88 1.79 13.17 14.85
C SER A 88 2.42 12.43 13.66
N ASN A 89 1.59 12.10 12.65
CA ASN A 89 2.02 11.35 11.48
C ASN A 89 3.07 12.12 10.64
N GLN A 90 4.23 11.50 10.43
CA GLN A 90 5.30 12.03 9.57
C GLN A 90 5.11 11.61 8.10
N PHE A 91 5.88 12.22 7.20
CA PHE A 91 5.79 12.02 5.75
C PHE A 91 7.18 11.87 5.12
N TYR A 92 7.31 11.02 4.11
CA TYR A 92 8.50 10.93 3.28
C TYR A 92 8.55 12.04 2.22
N ASP A 93 9.71 12.68 2.11
CA ASP A 93 10.00 13.69 1.09
C ASP A 93 10.89 13.08 0.00
N SER A 94 10.27 12.75 -1.14
CA SER A 94 10.92 12.17 -2.32
C SER A 94 11.60 13.20 -3.23
N SER A 95 11.53 14.50 -2.92
CA SER A 95 12.21 15.54 -3.70
C SER A 95 13.74 15.51 -3.47
N SER A 96 14.50 16.04 -4.43
CA SER A 96 15.96 16.25 -4.25
C SER A 96 16.27 16.97 -2.94
N CYS A 97 17.41 16.67 -2.32
CA CYS A 97 17.92 17.46 -1.19
C CYS A 97 18.12 18.95 -1.56
N SER A 98 18.37 19.25 -2.83
CA SER A 98 18.54 20.60 -3.39
C SER A 98 17.23 21.26 -3.88
N ALA A 99 16.06 20.66 -3.61
CA ALA A 99 14.78 21.19 -4.10
C ALA A 99 14.44 22.56 -3.48
N ALA A 100 13.95 23.49 -4.30
CA ALA A 100 13.61 24.87 -3.93
C ALA A 100 12.13 25.06 -3.51
N LYS A 101 11.44 23.97 -3.18
CA LYS A 101 10.05 23.93 -2.70
C LYS A 101 9.94 22.92 -1.56
N PHE A 102 9.29 23.29 -0.47
CA PHE A 102 8.94 22.33 0.57
C PHE A 102 7.87 21.34 0.08
N SER A 103 8.13 20.07 0.38
CA SER A 103 7.17 18.97 0.27
C SER A 103 6.76 18.53 1.70
N PRO A 104 5.61 17.85 1.86
CA PRO A 104 5.34 17.13 3.10
C PRO A 104 6.52 16.22 3.45
N GLY A 105 7.07 16.35 4.66
CA GLY A 105 8.26 15.61 5.08
C GLY A 105 9.61 16.33 4.95
N SER A 106 9.69 17.47 4.25
CA SER A 106 10.93 18.27 4.19
C SER A 106 11.37 18.79 5.57
N ARG A 107 10.40 18.89 6.49
CA ARG A 107 10.57 18.97 7.95
C ARG A 107 9.53 18.04 8.58
N TYR A 108 9.85 17.39 9.71
CA TYR A 108 8.91 16.55 10.46
C TYR A 108 8.12 17.43 11.45
N THR A 109 6.82 17.19 11.62
CA THR A 109 5.88 18.08 12.35
C THR A 109 5.60 17.62 13.78
N CYS A 110 5.39 18.56 14.71
CA CYS A 110 5.15 18.32 16.13
C CYS A 110 4.02 19.23 16.69
N ASP A 111 3.55 18.99 17.92
CA ASP A 111 2.39 19.70 18.51
C ASP A 111 2.78 20.47 19.79
N GLU A 112 2.95 21.79 19.64
CA GLU A 112 3.47 22.71 20.67
C GLU A 112 2.57 22.83 21.91
N ASP A 113 1.26 22.56 21.81
CA ASP A 113 0.33 22.59 22.94
C ASP A 113 0.60 21.45 23.95
N THR A 114 1.42 20.45 23.58
CA THR A 114 1.85 19.39 24.50
C THR A 114 3.26 19.63 25.06
N THR A 115 3.31 20.15 26.29
CA THR A 115 4.57 20.39 27.01
C THR A 115 5.48 19.15 27.04
N THR A 116 6.75 19.36 26.67
CA THR A 116 7.83 18.36 26.57
C THR A 116 7.59 17.23 25.55
N GLN A 117 7.66 17.56 24.25
CA GLN A 117 7.86 16.62 23.13
C GLN A 117 9.36 16.43 22.75
N ALA A 118 10.29 16.60 23.69
CA ALA A 118 11.71 16.30 23.44
C ALA A 118 12.01 14.82 23.76
N CYS A 119 12.86 14.18 22.97
CA CYS A 119 13.24 12.77 23.13
C CYS A 119 14.70 12.51 22.73
N ASP A 120 15.24 11.41 23.24
CA ASP A 120 16.46 10.81 22.70
C ASP A 120 16.09 9.99 21.46
N THR A 121 16.81 10.18 20.34
CA THR A 121 16.67 9.37 19.12
C THR A 121 18.03 9.31 18.41
N PHE A 122 18.07 8.74 17.20
CA PHE A 122 19.32 8.55 16.46
C PHE A 122 19.22 9.06 15.02
N LEU A 123 20.35 9.56 14.52
CA LEU A 123 20.61 9.72 13.08
C LEU A 123 21.58 8.62 12.64
N VAL A 124 21.56 8.28 11.35
CA VAL A 124 22.66 7.56 10.70
C VAL A 124 23.41 8.51 9.78
N TYR A 125 24.73 8.38 9.79
CA TYR A 125 25.65 9.10 8.92
C TYR A 125 26.67 8.11 8.37
N ARG A 126 27.37 8.46 7.29
CA ARG A 126 28.38 7.62 6.65
C ARG A 126 29.73 8.33 6.65
N ALA A 127 30.77 7.59 7.04
CA ALA A 127 32.13 8.08 7.01
C ALA A 127 32.51 8.49 5.58
N GLN A 128 32.92 9.74 5.43
CA GLN A 128 33.30 10.32 4.14
C GLN A 128 34.53 11.20 4.29
N LYS A 129 35.13 11.60 3.17
CA LYS A 129 36.45 12.25 3.14
C LYS A 129 36.46 13.57 3.93
N GLY A 130 37.17 13.60 5.06
CA GLY A 130 37.24 14.75 5.97
C GLY A 130 36.31 14.65 7.19
N PHE A 131 35.50 13.59 7.24
CA PHE A 131 34.69 13.13 8.36
C PHE A 131 34.78 11.59 8.42
N ASP A 132 36.01 11.06 8.35
CA ASP A 132 36.32 9.63 8.30
C ASP A 132 36.86 9.05 9.62
N THR A 133 36.86 9.84 10.71
CA THR A 133 37.04 9.34 12.09
C THR A 133 35.82 9.62 12.97
N ILE A 134 35.62 8.80 14.02
CA ILE A 134 34.55 9.02 15.01
C ILE A 134 34.72 10.38 15.72
N SER A 135 35.95 10.84 15.95
CA SER A 135 36.20 12.16 16.57
C SER A 135 35.74 13.31 15.65
N GLU A 136 36.00 13.25 14.33
CA GLU A 136 35.52 14.27 13.39
C GLU A 136 34.00 14.27 13.25
N ILE A 137 33.37 13.09 13.16
CA ILE A 137 31.91 12.95 13.11
C ILE A 137 31.27 13.45 14.42
N ALA A 138 31.89 13.16 15.57
CA ALA A 138 31.41 13.65 16.86
C ALA A 138 31.41 15.19 16.95
N ASN A 139 32.46 15.83 16.41
CA ASN A 139 32.53 17.29 16.33
C ASN A 139 31.53 17.88 15.30
N LEU A 140 31.30 17.21 14.16
CA LEU A 140 30.34 17.65 13.14
C LEU A 140 28.89 17.72 13.65
N PHE A 141 28.54 16.82 14.59
CA PHE A 141 27.19 16.70 15.14
C PHE A 141 27.04 17.25 16.58
N ASP A 142 28.06 17.93 17.12
CA ASP A 142 28.11 18.49 18.49
C ASP A 142 27.75 17.47 19.60
N VAL A 143 28.36 16.28 19.53
CA VAL A 143 28.08 15.13 20.40
C VAL A 143 29.35 14.54 21.01
N LEU A 144 29.23 13.88 22.16
CA LEU A 144 30.36 13.23 22.81
C LEU A 144 30.79 11.97 22.06
N GLN A 145 32.04 11.91 21.61
CA GLN A 145 32.63 10.79 20.87
C GLN A 145 32.41 9.42 21.56
N ASP A 146 32.45 9.38 22.88
CA ASP A 146 32.29 8.16 23.68
C ASP A 146 30.91 7.51 23.47
N ASN A 147 29.88 8.31 23.16
CA ASN A 147 28.55 7.80 22.84
C ASN A 147 28.52 7.13 21.46
N LEU A 148 29.25 7.67 20.48
CA LEU A 148 29.26 7.15 19.09
C LEU A 148 29.99 5.80 19.00
N LEU A 149 31.07 5.63 19.77
CA LEU A 149 31.81 4.36 19.88
C LEU A 149 30.88 3.20 20.28
N ILE A 150 30.00 3.43 21.27
CA ILE A 150 29.07 2.43 21.83
C ILE A 150 28.08 1.92 20.76
N TYR A 151 27.43 2.83 20.02
CA TYR A 151 26.39 2.45 19.06
C TYR A 151 26.94 2.02 17.69
N SER A 152 28.11 2.54 17.29
CA SER A 152 28.73 2.24 15.99
C SER A 152 29.61 0.98 16.00
N ASN A 153 29.89 0.42 17.19
CA ASN A 153 30.80 -0.71 17.43
C ASN A 153 32.22 -0.42 16.90
N VAL A 154 32.77 0.71 17.31
CA VAL A 154 34.14 1.18 17.03
C VAL A 154 34.88 1.35 18.37
N THR A 155 36.18 1.07 18.43
CA THR A 155 36.94 1.03 19.69
C THR A 155 37.97 2.14 19.89
N ASP A 156 38.42 2.80 18.82
CA ASP A 156 39.31 3.96 18.88
C ASP A 156 38.64 5.17 18.19
N PRO A 157 38.46 6.33 18.86
CA PRO A 157 37.83 7.50 18.25
C PRO A 157 38.62 8.10 17.08
N PHE A 158 39.90 7.72 16.92
CA PHE A 158 40.78 8.13 15.82
C PHE A 158 40.99 7.02 14.77
N GLU A 159 40.22 5.92 14.85
CA GLU A 159 40.20 4.89 13.81
C GLU A 159 39.67 5.49 12.49
N GLN A 160 40.44 5.34 11.41
CA GLN A 160 40.02 5.78 10.09
C GLN A 160 39.05 4.76 9.50
N LEU A 161 37.79 5.15 9.40
CA LEU A 161 36.68 4.36 8.90
C LEU A 161 36.75 4.22 7.38
N GLU A 162 36.29 3.10 6.84
CA GLU A 162 36.14 2.92 5.39
C GLU A 162 35.10 3.89 4.83
N LYS A 163 35.25 4.35 3.58
CA LYS A 163 34.25 5.21 2.94
C LYS A 163 32.87 4.51 2.94
N ASP A 164 31.82 5.28 3.17
CA ASP A 164 30.43 4.85 3.22
C ASP A 164 30.07 4.00 4.46
N ARG A 165 31.01 3.86 5.41
CA ARG A 165 30.81 3.17 6.70
C ARG A 165 29.76 3.88 7.55
N GLU A 166 28.65 3.19 7.80
CA GLU A 166 27.56 3.67 8.65
C GLU A 166 27.99 3.86 10.12
N VAL A 167 27.64 5.01 10.68
CA VAL A 167 27.89 5.48 12.05
C VAL A 167 26.56 5.92 12.67
N VAL A 168 26.31 5.52 13.92
CA VAL A 168 25.06 5.80 14.64
C VAL A 168 25.26 6.95 15.61
N ILE A 169 24.53 8.04 15.39
CA ILE A 169 24.67 9.30 16.13
C ILE A 169 23.47 9.47 17.07
N PRO A 170 23.63 9.33 18.40
CA PRO A 170 22.60 9.67 19.37
C PRO A 170 22.41 11.18 19.44
N ILE A 171 21.18 11.65 19.27
CA ILE A 171 20.80 13.07 19.33
C ILE A 171 19.63 13.28 20.29
N GLN A 172 19.54 14.50 20.84
CA GLN A 172 18.30 14.96 21.47
C GLN A 172 17.46 15.69 20.42
N CYS A 173 16.30 15.13 20.08
CA CYS A 173 15.34 15.73 19.17
C CYS A 173 14.35 16.59 19.95
N GLY A 174 13.99 17.77 19.45
CA GLY A 174 13.06 18.70 20.11
C GLY A 174 12.04 19.31 19.15
N CYS A 175 10.89 19.70 19.69
CA CYS A 175 9.83 20.40 18.97
C CYS A 175 10.02 21.92 19.04
N PHE A 176 10.22 22.57 17.90
CA PHE A 176 10.45 24.01 17.76
C PHE A 176 9.72 24.57 16.53
N GLY A 177 8.85 25.57 16.70
CA GLY A 177 8.14 26.21 15.59
C GLY A 177 7.17 25.27 14.87
N GLY A 178 6.61 24.29 15.58
CA GLY A 178 5.80 23.21 15.01
C GLY A 178 6.57 22.11 14.27
N PHE A 179 7.91 22.09 14.31
CA PHE A 179 8.73 21.06 13.68
C PHE A 179 9.69 20.35 14.66
N PHE A 180 9.90 19.05 14.44
CA PHE A 180 10.94 18.28 15.10
C PHE A 180 12.30 18.52 14.44
N LEU A 181 13.28 18.97 15.23
CA LEU A 181 14.65 19.22 14.79
C LEU A 181 15.67 19.04 15.92
N SER A 182 16.93 18.92 15.54
CA SER A 182 18.09 18.98 16.44
C SER A 182 19.14 19.91 15.80
N ASN A 183 19.57 20.94 16.53
CA ASN A 183 20.44 21.99 16.01
C ASN A 183 21.92 21.68 16.26
N VAL A 184 22.74 21.70 15.22
CA VAL A 184 24.22 21.64 15.32
C VAL A 184 24.86 22.84 14.64
N SER A 185 26.09 23.19 15.00
CA SER A 185 26.79 24.37 14.44
C SER A 185 27.85 23.96 13.42
N PHE A 186 27.78 24.50 12.20
CA PHE A 186 28.73 24.17 11.12
C PHE A 186 29.52 25.40 10.67
N GLN A 187 30.86 25.33 10.70
CA GLN A 187 31.73 26.42 10.23
C GLN A 187 31.99 26.30 8.73
N VAL A 188 31.59 27.33 7.97
CA VAL A 188 31.63 27.34 6.50
C VAL A 188 33.07 27.51 5.98
N SER A 189 33.44 26.72 4.98
CA SER A 189 34.71 26.84 4.24
C SER A 189 34.54 27.69 2.96
N ASN A 190 35.65 28.25 2.47
CA ASN A 190 35.64 29.09 1.27
C ASN A 190 35.26 28.27 0.01
N GLY A 191 34.10 28.56 -0.57
CA GLY A 191 33.59 27.92 -1.80
C GLY A 191 32.49 26.88 -1.59
N GLU A 192 32.05 26.66 -0.35
CA GLU A 192 30.85 25.86 -0.06
C GLU A 192 29.55 26.62 -0.43
N THR A 193 28.46 25.86 -0.53
CA THR A 193 27.09 26.32 -0.81
C THR A 193 26.12 25.68 0.18
N TYR A 194 24.90 26.19 0.31
CA TYR A 194 23.87 25.51 1.10
C TYR A 194 23.59 24.09 0.57
N SER A 195 23.70 23.88 -0.75
CA SER A 195 23.50 22.56 -1.35
C SER A 195 24.63 21.57 -1.02
N SER A 196 25.89 21.98 -1.06
CA SER A 196 27.01 21.10 -0.70
C SER A 196 27.02 20.79 0.80
N ILE A 197 26.69 21.77 1.65
CA ILE A 197 26.58 21.53 3.09
C ILE A 197 25.40 20.60 3.40
N ALA A 198 24.19 20.89 2.91
CA ALA A 198 23.00 20.10 3.21
C ALA A 198 23.05 18.67 2.62
N CYS A 199 23.52 18.53 1.39
CA CYS A 199 23.35 17.29 0.61
C CYS A 199 24.61 16.43 0.49
N GLU A 200 25.81 17.02 0.64
CA GLU A 200 27.07 16.28 0.64
C GLU A 200 27.57 16.12 2.09
N VAL A 201 27.83 17.22 2.80
CA VAL A 201 28.37 17.18 4.18
C VAL A 201 27.41 16.51 5.18
N PHE A 202 26.09 16.73 5.04
CA PHE A 202 25.06 16.18 5.93
C PHE A 202 24.13 15.14 5.26
N GLU A 203 24.46 14.59 4.08
CA GLU A 203 23.72 13.51 3.39
C GLU A 203 22.18 13.72 3.19
N GLY A 204 21.67 14.96 3.27
CA GLY A 204 20.22 15.23 3.24
C GLY A 204 19.48 15.04 4.57
N LEU A 205 20.20 14.88 5.69
CA LEU A 205 19.67 15.01 7.06
C LEU A 205 19.09 16.42 7.31
N VAL A 206 19.50 17.42 6.53
CA VAL A 206 18.84 18.73 6.38
C VAL A 206 18.57 19.00 4.90
N LYS A 207 17.50 19.73 4.58
CA LYS A 207 17.18 20.16 3.21
C LYS A 207 17.83 21.52 2.92
N THR A 208 18.29 21.73 1.68
CA THR A 208 18.95 22.97 1.24
C THR A 208 18.11 24.22 1.55
N GLN A 209 16.80 24.18 1.25
CA GLN A 209 15.89 25.27 1.57
C GLN A 209 15.73 25.49 3.09
N THR A 210 15.63 24.42 3.88
CA THR A 210 15.54 24.51 5.35
C THR A 210 16.79 25.19 5.94
N LEU A 211 17.98 24.81 5.47
CA LEU A 211 19.24 25.39 5.96
C LEU A 211 19.38 26.88 5.58
N ALA A 212 18.98 27.25 4.36
CA ALA A 212 19.00 28.64 3.91
C ALA A 212 17.98 29.53 4.65
N GLU A 213 16.77 29.01 4.90
CA GLU A 213 15.73 29.73 5.62
C GLU A 213 16.05 29.93 7.10
N ASP A 214 16.71 29.00 7.76
CA ASP A 214 17.02 29.11 9.20
C ASP A 214 18.14 30.11 9.50
N ASN A 215 19.06 30.31 8.53
CA ASN A 215 20.22 31.20 8.68
C ASN A 215 20.01 32.62 8.11
N HIS A 216 19.11 32.80 7.14
CA HIS A 216 18.84 34.07 6.45
C HIS A 216 20.07 34.75 5.78
N LEU A 217 21.14 34.02 5.48
CA LEU A 217 22.34 34.53 4.80
C LEU A 217 22.31 34.22 3.29
N GLU A 218 22.89 35.09 2.46
CA GLU A 218 23.14 34.81 1.05
C GLU A 218 24.50 34.12 0.86
N GLU A 219 24.59 33.15 -0.06
CA GLU A 219 25.82 32.37 -0.31
C GLU A 219 27.03 33.24 -0.72
N LYS A 220 26.79 34.41 -1.31
CA LYS A 220 27.84 35.39 -1.66
C LYS A 220 28.64 35.90 -0.45
N ASP A 221 28.04 35.83 0.74
CA ASP A 221 28.62 36.34 2.00
C ASP A 221 29.34 35.21 2.78
N PHE A 222 29.28 33.96 2.28
CA PHE A 222 29.98 32.81 2.87
C PHE A 222 31.49 33.03 2.85
N ASN A 223 32.12 32.82 4.01
CA ASN A 223 33.55 32.93 4.22
C ASN A 223 33.94 32.15 5.48
N SER A 224 35.23 31.87 5.65
CA SER A 224 35.80 31.03 6.74
C SER A 224 35.56 31.48 8.20
N LYS A 225 34.67 32.44 8.44
CA LYS A 225 34.23 32.93 9.76
C LYS A 225 32.72 32.82 9.98
N VAL A 226 31.95 32.41 8.97
CA VAL A 226 30.52 32.14 9.09
C VAL A 226 30.34 30.79 9.77
N VAL A 227 29.45 30.77 10.77
CA VAL A 227 28.95 29.53 11.37
C VAL A 227 27.44 29.51 11.12
N LEU A 228 26.96 28.44 10.49
CA LEU A 228 25.54 28.21 10.23
C LEU A 228 24.95 27.38 11.36
N ASN A 229 23.71 27.69 11.75
CA ASN A 229 22.86 26.75 12.48
C ASN A 229 22.33 25.70 11.50
N VAL A 230 22.48 24.42 11.83
CA VAL A 230 22.04 23.30 11.00
C VAL A 230 20.90 22.58 11.72
N PRO A 231 19.62 22.88 11.41
CA PRO A 231 18.47 22.18 11.96
C PRO A 231 18.32 20.80 11.29
N LEU A 232 18.98 19.80 11.86
CA LEU A 232 18.90 18.40 11.42
C LEU A 232 17.48 17.88 11.68
N ARG A 233 16.90 17.23 10.65
CA ARG A 233 15.57 16.64 10.70
C ARG A 233 15.60 15.34 11.52
N CYS A 234 14.74 15.28 12.54
CA CYS A 234 14.57 14.13 13.43
C CYS A 234 13.09 13.99 13.82
N ALA A 235 12.69 12.92 14.50
CA ALA A 235 11.33 12.76 15.00
C ALA A 235 11.29 12.05 16.36
N CYS A 236 10.25 12.33 17.14
CA CYS A 236 9.97 11.65 18.41
C CYS A 236 8.73 10.75 18.31
N PRO A 237 8.74 9.53 18.92
CA PRO A 237 7.57 8.66 18.97
C PRO A 237 6.39 9.35 19.69
N ASP A 238 5.18 9.24 19.13
CA ASP A 238 3.97 9.75 19.77
C ASP A 238 3.36 8.74 20.78
N ARG A 239 2.21 9.11 21.38
CA ARG A 239 1.53 8.26 22.39
C ARG A 239 0.98 6.94 21.84
N ASN A 240 0.78 6.83 20.53
CA ASN A 240 0.39 5.62 19.82
C ASN A 240 1.62 4.76 19.51
N ASP A 241 2.71 5.38 19.03
CA ASP A 241 3.98 4.69 18.76
C ASP A 241 4.54 4.03 20.02
N THR A 242 4.54 4.78 21.13
CA THR A 242 4.95 4.30 22.46
C THR A 242 4.09 3.11 22.93
N ARG A 243 2.80 3.06 22.56
CA ARG A 243 1.89 1.94 22.89
C ARG A 243 2.13 0.71 22.02
N ASN A 244 2.58 0.92 20.79
CA ASN A 244 3.00 -0.14 19.86
C ASN A 244 4.42 -0.67 20.20
N GLY A 245 5.08 -0.11 21.21
CA GLY A 245 6.40 -0.53 21.68
C GLY A 245 7.57 0.10 20.91
N ILE A 246 7.33 1.16 20.12
CA ILE A 246 8.37 1.91 19.44
C ILE A 246 9.09 2.80 20.47
N TYR A 247 10.41 2.66 20.56
CA TYR A 247 11.29 3.43 21.43
C TYR A 247 11.91 4.63 20.71
N TYR A 248 12.24 4.48 19.42
CA TYR A 248 12.99 5.46 18.63
C TYR A 248 12.46 5.55 17.20
N LEU A 249 12.54 6.74 16.61
CA LEU A 249 12.32 6.98 15.17
C LEU A 249 13.66 7.43 14.56
N VAL A 250 14.46 6.45 14.11
CA VAL A 250 15.84 6.70 13.66
C VAL A 250 15.84 7.26 12.25
N THR A 251 16.50 8.40 12.02
CA THR A 251 16.54 9.01 10.68
C THR A 251 17.73 8.46 9.89
N TYR A 252 17.44 7.70 8.83
CA TYR A 252 18.42 7.02 7.97
C TYR A 252 18.46 7.68 6.58
N PRO A 253 19.61 8.19 6.10
CA PRO A 253 19.75 8.69 4.73
C PRO A 253 19.83 7.55 3.71
N ILE A 254 19.05 7.65 2.63
CA ILE A 254 19.03 6.71 1.51
C ILE A 254 20.18 7.02 0.55
N VAL A 255 20.98 6.00 0.19
CA VAL A 255 21.99 6.09 -0.88
C VAL A 255 21.57 5.32 -2.14
N GLU A 256 22.43 5.27 -3.15
CA GLU A 256 22.20 4.46 -4.34
C GLU A 256 22.07 2.96 -3.98
N PHE A 257 21.15 2.26 -4.64
CA PHE A 257 20.76 0.86 -4.38
C PHE A 257 20.13 0.54 -3.01
N ASP A 258 19.99 1.50 -2.09
CA ASP A 258 19.14 1.33 -0.90
C ASP A 258 17.66 1.21 -1.30
N GLY A 259 16.92 0.39 -0.55
CA GLY A 259 15.47 0.28 -0.64
C GLY A 259 14.87 -0.12 0.69
N VAL A 260 13.59 0.20 0.94
CA VAL A 260 12.95 -0.01 2.26
C VAL A 260 13.13 -1.43 2.80
N LYS A 261 13.10 -2.45 1.93
CA LYS A 261 13.39 -3.84 2.31
C LYS A 261 14.80 -4.01 2.88
N LEU A 262 15.83 -3.52 2.18
CA LEU A 262 17.24 -3.61 2.62
C LEU A 262 17.44 -2.89 3.95
N VAL A 263 16.83 -1.71 4.12
CA VAL A 263 16.84 -0.96 5.38
C VAL A 263 16.13 -1.74 6.50
N SER A 264 14.96 -2.34 6.23
CA SER A 264 14.26 -3.15 7.24
C SER A 264 15.06 -4.38 7.67
N GLU A 265 15.79 -5.00 6.74
CA GLU A 265 16.69 -6.12 7.02
C GLU A 265 17.94 -5.69 7.82
N LYS A 266 18.55 -4.54 7.49
CA LYS A 266 19.67 -3.93 8.25
C LYS A 266 19.33 -3.66 9.71
N PHE A 267 18.13 -3.17 10.01
CA PHE A 267 17.70 -2.84 11.38
C PHE A 267 16.89 -3.94 12.09
N GLY A 268 16.43 -4.97 11.37
CA GLY A 268 15.61 -6.05 11.92
C GLY A 268 14.22 -5.62 12.37
N VAL A 269 13.53 -4.85 11.51
CA VAL A 269 12.14 -4.35 11.64
C VAL A 269 11.31 -4.80 10.44
N SER A 270 9.98 -4.59 10.40
CA SER A 270 9.21 -4.83 9.17
C SER A 270 9.42 -3.72 8.14
N SER A 271 9.34 -4.07 6.85
CA SER A 271 9.18 -3.05 5.79
C SER A 271 7.87 -2.27 5.97
N ASP A 272 6.82 -2.92 6.49
CA ASP A 272 5.53 -2.28 6.79
C ASP A 272 5.65 -1.18 7.85
N ASP A 273 6.45 -1.41 8.90
CA ASP A 273 6.66 -0.43 9.97
C ASP A 273 7.34 0.83 9.41
N ILE A 274 8.34 0.67 8.53
CA ILE A 274 9.00 1.79 7.84
C ILE A 274 8.03 2.49 6.89
N TRP A 275 7.19 1.75 6.16
CA TRP A 275 6.19 2.36 5.28
C TRP A 275 5.14 3.18 6.07
N GLU A 276 4.63 2.67 7.19
CA GLU A 276 3.67 3.39 8.04
C GLU A 276 4.30 4.62 8.71
N ALA A 277 5.48 4.48 9.32
CA ALA A 277 6.17 5.58 10.02
C ALA A 277 6.55 6.76 9.12
N ASN A 278 6.66 6.52 7.80
CA ASN A 278 6.97 7.54 6.79
C ASN A 278 5.78 7.91 5.89
N ASN A 279 4.60 7.28 6.08
CA ASN A 279 3.45 7.46 5.20
C ASN A 279 3.78 7.17 3.71
N ILE A 280 4.66 6.19 3.47
CA ILE A 280 5.06 5.70 2.14
C ILE A 280 4.06 4.62 1.73
N ILE A 281 3.64 4.63 0.45
CA ILE A 281 2.79 3.56 -0.09
C ILE A 281 3.65 2.28 -0.22
N PRO A 282 3.21 1.11 0.28
CA PRO A 282 3.97 -0.14 0.20
C PRO A 282 4.51 -0.43 -1.21
N PHE A 283 5.72 -0.98 -1.26
CA PHE A 283 6.49 -1.26 -2.49
C PHE A 283 6.90 -0.03 -3.33
N SER A 284 6.69 1.20 -2.86
CA SER A 284 7.21 2.41 -3.54
C SER A 284 8.73 2.49 -3.51
N ALA A 285 9.30 3.12 -4.53
CA ALA A 285 10.71 3.48 -4.56
C ALA A 285 11.04 4.59 -3.54
N VAL A 286 12.23 4.50 -2.96
CA VAL A 286 12.90 5.59 -2.23
C VAL A 286 14.09 6.06 -3.07
N PHE A 287 14.54 7.30 -2.88
CA PHE A 287 15.50 7.96 -3.77
C PHE A 287 16.77 8.35 -3.01
N PRO A 288 17.96 8.29 -3.62
CA PRO A 288 19.20 8.76 -2.99
C PRO A 288 19.13 10.22 -2.53
N ASN A 289 19.89 10.57 -1.50
CA ASN A 289 19.93 11.90 -0.87
C ASN A 289 18.56 12.36 -0.33
N THR A 290 17.76 11.40 0.14
CA THR A 290 16.56 11.60 0.97
C THR A 290 16.73 10.85 2.29
N THR A 291 15.79 10.97 3.24
CA THR A 291 15.85 10.21 4.50
C THR A 291 14.52 9.53 4.81
N VAL A 292 14.58 8.41 5.53
CA VAL A 292 13.43 7.70 6.10
C VAL A 292 13.58 7.53 7.61
N LEU A 293 12.46 7.51 8.32
CA LEU A 293 12.37 7.10 9.72
C LEU A 293 12.32 5.57 9.83
N VAL A 294 13.15 4.99 10.69
CA VAL A 294 13.15 3.56 11.01
C VAL A 294 12.62 3.40 12.44
N PRO A 295 11.39 2.89 12.64
CA PRO A 295 10.79 2.74 13.97
C PRO A 295 11.38 1.54 14.69
N LEU A 296 12.07 1.76 15.81
CA LEU A 296 12.74 0.69 16.55
C LEU A 296 11.93 0.23 17.76
N THR A 297 11.59 -1.06 17.78
CA THR A 297 10.86 -1.73 18.87
C THR A 297 11.77 -2.24 20.01
N LYS A 298 13.04 -1.82 20.03
CA LYS A 298 14.07 -2.26 20.98
C LYS A 298 14.83 -1.06 21.52
N GLN A 299 15.03 -1.02 22.83
CA GLN A 299 15.83 0.02 23.50
C GLN A 299 17.34 -0.07 23.18
N TYR A 300 17.81 -1.21 22.67
CA TYR A 300 19.18 -1.41 22.19
C TYR A 300 19.13 -2.06 20.81
N PHE A 301 19.89 -1.52 19.85
CA PHE A 301 19.98 -2.01 18.48
C PHE A 301 21.41 -1.86 17.96
N TYR A 302 21.70 -2.57 16.87
CA TYR A 302 22.93 -2.44 16.09
C TYR A 302 22.53 -2.59 14.62
N ILE A 303 23.13 -1.81 13.72
CA ILE A 303 22.92 -1.98 12.27
C ILE A 303 23.66 -3.24 11.83
N ASN A 304 23.00 -4.11 11.08
CA ASN A 304 23.63 -5.31 10.53
C ASN A 304 24.43 -5.01 9.27
N TYR A 305 25.66 -4.53 9.47
CA TYR A 305 26.60 -4.15 8.42
C TYR A 305 27.01 -5.28 7.45
N SER A 306 26.63 -6.54 7.69
CA SER A 306 26.83 -7.64 6.73
C SER A 306 25.79 -7.66 5.60
N ILE A 307 24.73 -6.84 5.71
CA ILE A 307 23.65 -6.76 4.72
C ILE A 307 23.97 -5.64 3.73
N THR A 308 24.57 -6.04 2.62
CA THR A 308 24.93 -5.20 1.47
C THR A 308 24.31 -5.74 0.19
N VAL A 309 24.11 -4.88 -0.82
CA VAL A 309 23.68 -5.32 -2.16
C VAL A 309 24.83 -6.08 -2.83
N ASP A 310 24.52 -7.23 -3.44
CA ASP A 310 25.51 -8.02 -4.20
C ASP A 310 25.86 -7.29 -5.51
N PRO A 311 27.12 -6.82 -5.70
CA PRO A 311 27.52 -6.07 -6.89
C PRO A 311 27.69 -6.94 -8.13
N SER A 312 27.49 -8.27 -8.05
CA SER A 312 27.50 -9.18 -9.19
C SER A 312 26.15 -9.29 -9.91
N ILE A 313 25.12 -8.59 -9.42
CA ILE A 313 23.84 -8.44 -10.14
C ILE A 313 24.05 -7.45 -11.29
N ASP A 314 24.31 -7.97 -12.50
CA ASP A 314 24.34 -7.19 -13.76
C ASP A 314 22.96 -6.55 -14.02
N VAL A 315 22.77 -5.33 -13.52
CA VAL A 315 21.60 -4.49 -13.85
C VAL A 315 21.77 -3.95 -15.28
N PRO A 316 20.83 -4.22 -16.21
CA PRO A 316 20.91 -3.69 -17.57
C PRO A 316 21.02 -2.16 -17.56
N SER A 317 22.05 -1.64 -18.24
CA SER A 317 22.50 -0.25 -18.13
C SER A 317 21.37 0.77 -18.35
N PHE A 318 21.05 1.54 -17.31
CA PHE A 318 20.03 2.58 -17.34
C PHE A 318 20.35 3.71 -18.33
N ILE A 319 19.30 4.23 -18.99
CA ILE A 319 19.34 5.54 -19.64
C ILE A 319 18.71 6.55 -18.67
N PRO A 320 19.41 7.64 -18.28
CA PRO A 320 18.86 8.63 -17.36
C PRO A 320 17.73 9.41 -18.03
N MET A 321 16.53 9.38 -17.45
CA MET A 321 15.38 10.16 -17.91
C MET A 321 15.32 11.48 -17.13
N ILE A 322 15.31 12.60 -17.84
CA ILE A 322 15.27 13.94 -17.24
C ILE A 322 13.92 14.16 -16.54
N THR A 323 13.96 14.52 -15.26
CA THR A 323 12.79 14.89 -14.47
C THR A 323 12.33 16.31 -14.81
N ASN A 324 11.02 16.49 -14.95
CA ASN A 324 10.34 17.79 -14.89
C ASN A 324 9.44 17.80 -13.64
N GLU A 325 9.32 18.95 -12.98
CA GLU A 325 8.59 19.10 -11.72
C GLU A 325 7.07 19.09 -11.86
N GLY A 326 6.38 18.72 -10.78
CA GLY A 326 4.95 18.99 -10.56
C GLY A 326 4.01 17.81 -10.91
N GLU A 327 2.93 17.56 -10.17
CA GLU A 327 2.44 18.22 -8.94
C GLU A 327 1.77 17.19 -7.99
N ASN A 328 1.05 17.63 -6.96
CA ASN A 328 0.80 16.93 -5.69
C ASN A 328 -0.17 15.72 -5.73
N GLY A 329 -0.31 15.01 -4.61
CA GLY A 329 -1.24 13.87 -4.48
C GLY A 329 -1.55 13.46 -3.03
N SER A 330 -2.04 14.38 -2.19
CA SER A 330 -2.26 14.12 -0.75
C SER A 330 -3.63 13.55 -0.39
N HIS A 331 -3.65 12.73 0.67
CA HIS A 331 -4.80 12.11 1.35
C HIS A 331 -5.61 11.08 0.53
N ARG A 332 -6.17 10.00 1.12
CA ARG A 332 -6.81 9.94 2.44
C ARG A 332 -6.89 8.51 3.01
N HIS A 333 -6.20 8.23 4.11
CA HIS A 333 -6.61 7.19 5.07
C HIS A 333 -7.28 7.85 6.29
N ARG A 334 -8.62 7.83 6.34
CA ARG A 334 -9.40 8.43 7.44
C ARG A 334 -10.74 7.70 7.67
N LYS A 335 -10.69 6.43 8.10
CA LYS A 335 -11.85 5.60 8.49
C LYS A 335 -11.64 4.80 9.79
N LYS A 336 -11.30 5.46 10.91
CA LYS A 336 -11.47 4.92 12.29
C LYS A 336 -11.95 5.97 13.31
N PHE A 337 -12.97 6.78 12.98
CA PHE A 337 -13.60 7.71 13.93
C PHE A 337 -15.15 7.86 13.81
N TYR A 338 -15.81 7.09 12.95
CA TYR A 338 -17.27 7.19 12.73
C TYR A 338 -18.09 6.27 13.66
N ALA A 339 -17.98 6.50 14.97
CA ALA A 339 -18.78 5.78 15.98
C ALA A 339 -19.43 6.68 17.05
N ILE A 340 -19.01 7.95 17.18
CA ILE A 340 -19.45 8.84 18.28
C ILE A 340 -20.19 10.10 17.79
N GLY A 341 -19.92 10.59 16.57
CA GLY A 341 -20.56 11.79 16.03
C GLY A 341 -22.04 11.67 15.63
N SER A 342 -22.57 10.44 15.56
CA SER A 342 -23.92 10.14 15.04
C SER A 342 -25.07 10.60 15.93
N SER A 343 -24.89 10.62 17.25
CA SER A 343 -25.93 11.05 18.21
C SER A 343 -26.18 12.57 18.18
N VAL A 344 -25.12 13.37 18.05
CA VAL A 344 -25.21 14.83 18.00
C VAL A 344 -25.73 15.30 16.64
N GLY A 345 -25.16 14.79 15.55
CA GLY A 345 -25.57 15.17 14.19
C GLY A 345 -27.04 14.85 13.89
N GLY A 346 -27.50 13.65 14.27
CA GLY A 346 -28.90 13.25 14.10
C GLY A 346 -29.88 14.15 14.87
N SER A 347 -29.52 14.53 16.11
CA SER A 347 -30.34 15.42 16.94
C SER A 347 -30.52 16.80 16.30
N SER A 348 -29.44 17.39 15.75
CA SER A 348 -29.50 18.67 15.04
C SER A 348 -30.26 18.58 13.71
N ALA A 349 -30.07 17.51 12.95
CA ALA A 349 -30.76 17.29 11.67
C ALA A 349 -32.28 17.14 11.85
N VAL A 350 -32.74 16.41 12.88
CA VAL A 350 -34.17 16.27 13.20
C VAL A 350 -34.79 17.61 13.62
N LEU A 351 -34.08 18.43 14.40
CA LEU A 351 -34.57 19.76 14.77
C LEU A 351 -34.69 20.69 13.56
N LEU A 352 -33.71 20.67 12.65
CA LEU A 352 -33.76 21.43 11.40
C LEU A 352 -34.87 20.94 10.47
N LEU A 353 -35.11 19.63 10.38
CA LEU A 353 -36.23 19.05 9.63
C LEU A 353 -37.59 19.47 10.21
N LEU A 354 -37.77 19.48 11.53
CA LEU A 354 -39.02 19.92 12.15
C LEU A 354 -39.28 21.43 11.96
N LEU A 355 -38.24 22.26 12.06
CA LEU A 355 -38.33 23.69 11.74
C LEU A 355 -38.61 23.92 10.24
N GLY A 356 -37.95 23.16 9.36
CA GLY A 356 -38.15 23.17 7.91
C GLY A 356 -39.56 22.74 7.52
N LEU A 357 -40.11 21.70 8.13
CA LEU A 357 -41.50 21.25 7.92
C LEU A 357 -42.51 22.28 8.41
N GLY A 358 -42.28 22.93 9.56
CA GLY A 358 -43.10 24.04 10.03
C GLY A 358 -43.08 25.24 9.07
N TYR A 359 -41.91 25.58 8.53
CA TYR A 359 -41.77 26.63 7.51
C TYR A 359 -42.41 26.22 6.17
N TYR A 360 -42.26 24.97 5.75
CA TYR A 360 -42.82 24.42 4.52
C TYR A 360 -44.34 24.36 4.55
N GLN A 361 -44.97 23.95 5.65
CA GLN A 361 -46.43 24.01 5.79
C GLN A 361 -46.93 25.46 5.71
N LYS A 362 -46.22 26.41 6.35
CA LYS A 362 -46.53 27.85 6.30
C LYS A 362 -46.31 28.45 4.90
N ALA A 363 -45.32 27.97 4.15
CA ALA A 363 -45.06 28.37 2.77
C ALA A 363 -46.07 27.76 1.79
N ARG A 364 -46.42 26.48 1.93
CA ARG A 364 -47.41 25.78 1.11
C ARG A 364 -48.82 26.39 1.27
N ALA A 365 -49.16 26.84 2.47
CA ALA A 365 -50.38 27.63 2.72
C ALA A 365 -50.38 29.03 2.07
N LYS A 366 -49.22 29.53 1.60
CA LYS A 366 -49.04 30.81 0.90
C LYS A 366 -48.87 30.65 -0.62
N HIS A 367 -48.55 29.45 -1.11
CA HIS A 367 -48.15 29.19 -2.50
C HIS A 367 -49.18 28.37 -3.30
N SER A 368 -50.41 28.21 -2.81
CA SER A 368 -51.53 27.65 -3.58
C SER A 368 -52.21 28.65 -4.53
N SER A 369 -51.70 29.88 -4.60
CA SER A 369 -51.99 30.84 -5.67
C SER A 369 -50.72 31.10 -6.50
N LEU A 370 -50.93 31.31 -7.81
CA LEU A 370 -49.92 31.51 -8.86
C LEU A 370 -48.95 30.34 -9.08
N ALA A 371 -49.32 29.46 -10.02
CA ALA A 371 -48.39 28.68 -10.84
C ALA A 371 -49.02 28.41 -12.22
N ASP A 372 -48.43 28.91 -13.30
CA ASP A 372 -48.74 28.51 -14.69
C ASP A 372 -47.59 28.88 -15.66
N LYS A 373 -47.45 28.13 -16.75
CA LYS A 373 -46.65 28.35 -18.00
C LYS A 373 -45.13 28.12 -18.03
N HIS A 374 -44.80 26.87 -18.43
CA HIS A 374 -44.01 26.46 -19.61
C HIS A 374 -42.51 26.78 -19.85
N HIS A 375 -41.85 25.70 -20.30
CA HIS A 375 -40.59 25.48 -21.04
C HIS A 375 -39.87 26.63 -21.80
N ALA A 376 -38.53 26.53 -21.81
CA ALA A 376 -37.74 26.32 -23.04
C ALA A 376 -36.36 25.67 -22.71
N SER A 377 -35.74 24.99 -23.67
CA SER A 377 -34.43 24.31 -23.52
C SER A 377 -33.30 25.07 -24.24
N THR A 378 -32.05 24.93 -23.78
CA THR A 378 -30.83 25.03 -24.62
C THR A 378 -29.70 24.30 -23.91
N SER A 379 -28.95 23.44 -24.62
CA SER A 379 -27.76 22.76 -24.10
C SER A 379 -26.52 23.63 -24.27
N THR A 380 -25.65 23.67 -23.26
CA THR A 380 -24.28 24.17 -23.36
C THR A 380 -23.38 23.20 -22.61
N ARG A 381 -22.35 22.63 -23.28
CA ARG A 381 -21.41 21.69 -22.64
C ARG A 381 -20.44 22.48 -21.77
N THR A 382 -20.64 22.47 -20.45
CA THR A 382 -19.72 23.02 -19.45
C THR A 382 -19.15 21.88 -18.61
N SER A 383 -17.84 21.68 -18.66
CA SER A 383 -17.16 20.59 -17.95
C SER A 383 -17.25 20.76 -16.43
N THR A 384 -17.75 19.74 -15.73
CA THR A 384 -17.84 19.68 -14.26
C THR A 384 -16.48 19.27 -13.63
N THR A 385 -15.40 19.92 -14.03
CA THR A 385 -14.04 19.71 -13.48
C THR A 385 -13.84 20.31 -12.07
N SER A 386 -14.92 20.61 -11.35
CA SER A 386 -14.94 21.28 -10.04
C SER A 386 -14.64 20.37 -8.85
N CYS A 387 -14.48 19.07 -9.07
CA CYS A 387 -14.37 18.06 -8.01
C CYS A 387 -13.01 17.32 -7.97
N LEU A 388 -12.05 17.71 -8.81
CA LEU A 388 -10.73 17.09 -8.89
C LEU A 388 -9.63 18.08 -8.44
N SER A 389 -8.57 17.56 -7.82
CA SER A 389 -7.37 18.37 -7.57
C SER A 389 -6.70 18.76 -8.90
N PRO A 390 -6.10 19.95 -9.02
CA PRO A 390 -5.39 20.37 -10.24
C PRO A 390 -4.37 19.34 -10.72
N ASP A 391 -3.72 18.65 -9.77
CA ASP A 391 -2.71 17.63 -10.00
C ASP A 391 -3.27 16.37 -10.67
N LEU A 392 -4.50 15.96 -10.34
CA LEU A 392 -5.14 14.82 -11.00
C LEU A 392 -5.50 15.16 -12.45
N ILE A 393 -5.93 16.39 -12.69
CA ILE A 393 -6.17 16.92 -14.05
C ILE A 393 -4.84 17.01 -14.82
N ALA A 394 -3.74 17.40 -14.16
CA ALA A 394 -2.40 17.41 -14.76
C ALA A 394 -1.92 15.99 -15.12
N GLY A 395 -2.11 14.99 -14.26
CA GLY A 395 -1.81 13.59 -14.57
C GLY A 395 -2.65 13.05 -15.73
N MET A 396 -3.95 13.34 -15.74
CA MET A 396 -4.88 12.99 -16.83
C MET A 396 -4.56 13.71 -18.15
N SER A 397 -3.84 14.85 -18.14
CA SER A 397 -3.50 15.57 -19.37
C SER A 397 -2.65 14.77 -20.37
N LYS A 398 -2.01 13.69 -19.90
CA LYS A 398 -1.21 12.77 -20.73
C LYS A 398 -2.03 11.66 -21.40
N TYR A 399 -3.23 11.36 -20.91
CA TYR A 399 -4.11 10.29 -21.43
C TYR A 399 -5.58 10.67 -21.37
N SER A 400 -6.22 10.78 -22.53
CA SER A 400 -7.61 11.23 -22.70
C SER A 400 -8.65 10.16 -22.30
N LEU A 401 -8.72 9.80 -21.02
CA LEU A 401 -9.87 9.06 -20.47
C LEU A 401 -11.15 9.87 -20.65
N ILE A 402 -12.19 9.24 -21.19
CA ILE A 402 -13.50 9.87 -21.36
C ILE A 402 -14.16 10.00 -19.98
N SER A 403 -14.50 11.23 -19.60
CA SER A 403 -15.35 11.48 -18.43
C SER A 403 -16.81 11.31 -18.84
N TYR A 404 -17.44 10.25 -18.36
CA TYR A 404 -18.86 9.96 -18.57
C TYR A 404 -19.71 10.50 -17.42
N ALA A 405 -20.93 10.91 -17.71
CA ALA A 405 -21.96 11.16 -16.69
C ALA A 405 -22.69 9.85 -16.30
N ILE A 406 -23.21 9.79 -15.06
CA ILE A 406 -23.96 8.61 -14.59
C ILE A 406 -25.21 8.35 -15.43
N ASP A 407 -25.87 9.40 -15.92
CA ASP A 407 -27.04 9.29 -16.81
C ASP A 407 -26.67 8.65 -18.17
N GLU A 408 -25.50 8.98 -18.72
CA GLU A 408 -25.00 8.38 -19.97
C GLU A 408 -24.70 6.88 -19.80
N LEU A 409 -24.11 6.49 -18.67
CA LEU A 409 -23.88 5.07 -18.35
C LEU A 409 -25.19 4.33 -18.03
N SER A 410 -26.15 5.02 -17.43
CA SER A 410 -27.49 4.50 -17.15
C SER A 410 -28.25 4.24 -18.46
N GLU A 411 -28.30 5.20 -19.38
CA GLU A 411 -28.91 5.01 -20.71
C GLU A 411 -28.19 3.91 -21.50
N ALA A 412 -26.85 3.92 -21.53
CA ALA A 412 -26.05 2.90 -22.22
C ALA A 412 -26.24 1.47 -21.68
N THR A 413 -26.69 1.30 -20.43
CA THR A 413 -26.96 0.00 -19.78
C THR A 413 -28.46 -0.29 -19.59
N ASN A 414 -29.34 0.47 -20.24
CA ASN A 414 -30.81 0.36 -20.06
C ASN A 414 -31.22 0.40 -18.58
N PHE A 415 -30.73 1.42 -17.86
CA PHE A 415 -30.87 1.62 -16.41
C PHE A 415 -30.27 0.48 -15.56
N PHE A 416 -29.10 -0.03 -15.98
CA PHE A 416 -28.42 -1.18 -15.40
C PHE A 416 -29.32 -2.44 -15.32
N SER A 417 -30.06 -2.77 -16.39
CA SER A 417 -30.96 -3.93 -16.37
C SER A 417 -30.20 -5.25 -16.27
N GLU A 418 -30.83 -6.27 -15.66
CA GLU A 418 -30.26 -7.62 -15.54
C GLU A 418 -29.90 -8.24 -16.92
N ASP A 419 -30.57 -7.83 -18.01
CA ASP A 419 -30.24 -8.27 -19.38
C ASP A 419 -28.87 -7.80 -19.87
N THR A 420 -28.35 -6.69 -19.31
CA THR A 420 -27.02 -6.16 -19.61
C THR A 420 -25.92 -6.74 -18.72
N LYS A 421 -26.28 -7.52 -17.70
CA LYS A 421 -25.39 -7.89 -16.59
C LYS A 421 -24.46 -9.04 -16.96
N LEU A 422 -23.17 -8.75 -16.98
CA LEU A 422 -22.10 -9.73 -17.20
C LEU A 422 -21.57 -10.33 -15.89
N GLY A 423 -21.80 -9.66 -14.76
CA GLY A 423 -21.40 -10.11 -13.43
C GLY A 423 -21.94 -9.20 -12.32
N ALA A 424 -21.67 -9.53 -11.05
CA ALA A 424 -22.29 -8.88 -9.88
C ALA A 424 -22.13 -7.34 -9.82
N SER A 425 -21.07 -6.79 -10.43
CA SER A 425 -20.84 -5.34 -10.59
C SER A 425 -20.34 -4.99 -12.00
N VAL A 426 -20.69 -5.77 -13.02
CA VAL A 426 -20.23 -5.60 -14.41
C VAL A 426 -21.42 -5.67 -15.37
N HIS A 427 -21.59 -4.65 -16.20
CA HIS A 427 -22.64 -4.57 -17.21
C HIS A 427 -22.04 -4.28 -18.60
N LYS A 428 -22.73 -4.74 -19.64
CA LYS A 428 -22.46 -4.37 -21.03
C LYS A 428 -23.19 -3.06 -21.35
N GLY A 429 -22.46 -2.04 -21.79
CA GLY A 429 -22.99 -0.79 -22.29
C GLY A 429 -23.04 -0.75 -23.82
N CYS A 430 -23.87 0.13 -24.36
CA CYS A 430 -23.75 0.61 -25.74
C CYS A 430 -23.81 2.16 -25.75
N PHE A 431 -22.71 2.81 -26.12
CA PHE A 431 -22.62 4.28 -26.19
C PHE A 431 -22.25 4.72 -27.60
N ALA A 432 -23.06 5.61 -28.20
CA ALA A 432 -22.90 6.06 -29.59
C ALA A 432 -22.76 4.93 -30.65
N GLY A 433 -23.27 3.72 -30.35
CA GLY A 433 -23.13 2.53 -31.21
C GLY A 433 -21.88 1.68 -30.96
N THR A 434 -21.04 2.04 -29.99
CA THR A 434 -19.87 1.27 -29.53
C THR A 434 -20.27 0.42 -28.33
N GLU A 435 -19.94 -0.88 -28.35
CA GLU A 435 -20.17 -1.78 -27.21
C GLU A 435 -19.05 -1.63 -26.17
N LEU A 436 -19.42 -1.53 -24.88
CA LEU A 436 -18.51 -1.21 -23.77
C LEU A 436 -18.74 -2.14 -22.58
N VAL A 437 -17.77 -2.22 -21.67
CA VAL A 437 -17.89 -2.87 -20.36
C VAL A 437 -17.86 -1.81 -19.26
N ILE A 438 -18.95 -1.71 -18.51
CA ILE A 438 -19.13 -0.75 -17.41
C ILE A 438 -19.04 -1.50 -16.09
N LYS A 439 -17.95 -1.25 -15.34
CA LYS A 439 -17.61 -1.95 -14.10
C LYS A 439 -17.67 -1.01 -12.90
N ARG A 440 -18.51 -1.33 -11.93
CA ARG A 440 -18.76 -0.54 -10.72
C ARG A 440 -17.83 -1.00 -9.59
N MET A 441 -17.14 -0.07 -8.94
CA MET A 441 -16.22 -0.34 -7.81
C MET A 441 -16.18 0.85 -6.82
N GLU A 442 -15.51 0.69 -5.67
CA GLU A 442 -15.27 1.84 -4.78
C GLU A 442 -14.32 2.85 -5.43
N PHE A 443 -14.47 4.13 -5.09
CA PHE A 443 -13.60 5.21 -5.56
C PHE A 443 -12.09 4.93 -5.35
N ARG A 444 -11.71 4.24 -4.25
CA ARG A 444 -10.32 3.88 -3.98
C ARG A 444 -9.74 2.90 -5.00
N ASP A 445 -10.49 1.85 -5.33
CA ASP A 445 -10.07 0.86 -6.32
C ASP A 445 -10.01 1.50 -7.71
N ALA A 446 -11.01 2.34 -8.03
CA ALA A 446 -11.02 3.10 -9.28
C ALA A 446 -9.76 3.97 -9.42
N CYS A 447 -9.34 4.70 -8.38
CA CYS A 447 -8.10 5.47 -8.40
C CYS A 447 -6.84 4.60 -8.60
N ARG A 448 -6.75 3.43 -7.95
CA ARG A 448 -5.61 2.50 -8.13
C ARG A 448 -5.55 1.98 -9.57
N VAL A 449 -6.68 1.55 -10.11
CA VAL A 449 -6.81 1.01 -11.48
C VAL A 449 -6.53 2.09 -12.53
N ILE A 450 -7.10 3.29 -12.38
CA ILE A 450 -6.84 4.45 -13.26
C ILE A 450 -5.35 4.80 -13.28
N ASN A 451 -4.70 4.86 -12.10
CA ASN A 451 -3.27 5.17 -12.02
C ASN A 451 -2.43 4.14 -12.80
N ILE A 452 -2.72 2.84 -12.62
CA ILE A 452 -1.99 1.77 -13.30
C ILE A 452 -2.25 1.77 -14.81
N HIS A 453 -3.48 2.00 -15.27
CA HIS A 453 -3.78 2.18 -16.70
C HIS A 453 -3.16 3.46 -17.31
N SER A 454 -2.81 4.47 -16.50
CA SER A 454 -2.06 5.65 -16.97
C SER A 454 -0.57 5.35 -17.26
N ILE A 455 -0.03 4.23 -16.79
CA ILE A 455 1.34 3.79 -17.09
C ILE A 455 1.41 2.49 -17.91
N ILE A 456 0.30 1.75 -18.03
CA ILE A 456 0.19 0.49 -18.78
C ILE A 456 -0.89 0.61 -19.85
N ASN A 457 -0.46 0.75 -21.11
CA ASN A 457 -1.33 0.70 -22.28
C ASN A 457 -0.66 -0.16 -23.37
N HIS A 458 -1.26 -1.29 -23.73
CA HIS A 458 -0.69 -2.26 -24.66
C HIS A 458 -1.79 -3.07 -25.37
N THR A 459 -1.56 -3.49 -26.62
CA THR A 459 -2.58 -4.15 -27.46
C THR A 459 -3.14 -5.45 -26.89
N ASN A 460 -2.35 -6.16 -26.08
CA ASN A 460 -2.76 -7.40 -25.39
C ASN A 460 -3.16 -7.18 -23.92
N ILE A 461 -3.52 -5.96 -23.55
CA ILE A 461 -4.10 -5.60 -22.25
C ILE A 461 -5.43 -4.89 -22.56
N VAL A 462 -6.45 -5.08 -21.72
CA VAL A 462 -7.75 -4.43 -21.89
C VAL A 462 -7.60 -2.92 -21.69
N HIS A 463 -8.10 -2.15 -22.65
CA HIS A 463 -8.04 -0.70 -22.63
C HIS A 463 -9.15 -0.11 -21.74
N LEU A 464 -8.75 0.74 -20.81
CA LEU A 464 -9.65 1.60 -20.04
C LEU A 464 -9.94 2.85 -20.88
N GLU A 465 -11.17 2.98 -21.38
CA GLU A 465 -11.62 4.10 -22.22
C GLU A 465 -12.03 5.32 -21.38
N GLY A 466 -12.56 5.11 -20.18
CA GLY A 466 -13.10 6.22 -19.39
C GLY A 466 -13.58 5.88 -17.98
N VAL A 467 -14.13 6.91 -17.34
CA VAL A 467 -14.58 6.89 -15.95
C VAL A 467 -15.82 7.78 -15.76
N CYS A 468 -16.79 7.29 -14.98
CA CYS A 468 -17.74 8.14 -14.26
C CYS A 468 -17.35 8.12 -12.79
N TYR A 469 -16.95 9.27 -12.25
CA TYR A 469 -16.74 9.43 -10.82
C TYR A 469 -18.09 9.46 -10.09
N GLY A 470 -18.10 8.95 -8.86
CA GLY A 470 -19.20 9.15 -7.93
C GLY A 470 -19.22 10.56 -7.35
N ASP A 471 -20.38 11.01 -6.88
CA ASP A 471 -20.55 12.25 -6.12
C ASP A 471 -20.68 11.98 -4.61
N ASP A 472 -20.97 13.01 -3.81
CA ASP A 472 -21.14 12.89 -2.35
C ASP A 472 -22.37 12.05 -1.94
N GLU A 473 -23.32 11.78 -2.85
CA GLU A 473 -24.49 10.92 -2.60
C GLU A 473 -24.26 9.47 -3.07
N CYS A 474 -23.46 9.27 -4.13
CA CYS A 474 -23.08 7.99 -4.71
C CYS A 474 -21.56 7.75 -4.66
N PRO A 475 -20.99 7.18 -3.58
CA PRO A 475 -19.54 6.97 -3.41
C PRO A 475 -18.93 5.85 -4.29
N LEU A 476 -19.65 5.38 -5.30
CA LEU A 476 -19.25 4.32 -6.23
C LEU A 476 -18.84 4.94 -7.56
N SER A 477 -17.69 4.51 -8.08
CA SER A 477 -17.19 4.93 -9.39
C SER A 477 -17.39 3.81 -10.41
N TYR A 478 -17.54 4.20 -11.68
CA TYR A 478 -17.71 3.29 -12.80
C TYR A 478 -16.52 3.45 -13.75
N LEU A 479 -15.81 2.36 -14.00
CA LEU A 479 -14.77 2.28 -15.01
C LEU A 479 -15.37 1.72 -16.30
N VAL A 480 -14.98 2.31 -17.42
CA VAL A 480 -15.48 2.00 -18.76
C VAL A 480 -14.34 1.44 -19.60
N TYR A 481 -14.47 0.19 -20.03
CA TYR A 481 -13.49 -0.53 -20.83
C TYR A 481 -14.06 -0.94 -22.19
N GLU A 482 -13.17 -1.25 -23.12
CA GLU A 482 -13.54 -1.86 -24.41
C GLU A 482 -14.31 -3.19 -24.24
N PHE A 483 -15.24 -3.51 -25.15
CA PHE A 483 -15.95 -4.80 -25.13
C PHE A 483 -15.26 -5.89 -25.98
N ALA A 484 -14.72 -6.90 -25.31
CA ALA A 484 -14.20 -8.12 -25.95
C ALA A 484 -15.35 -9.09 -26.30
N SER A 485 -15.76 -9.10 -27.57
CA SER A 485 -17.02 -9.72 -28.02
C SER A 485 -17.20 -11.20 -27.72
N ASN A 486 -16.12 -11.98 -27.58
CA ASN A 486 -16.19 -13.43 -27.41
C ASN A 486 -16.14 -13.82 -25.91
N GLY A 487 -16.10 -12.85 -24.99
CA GLY A 487 -16.05 -13.07 -23.55
C GLY A 487 -14.67 -13.50 -23.05
N CYS A 488 -14.64 -14.28 -21.97
CA CYS A 488 -13.39 -14.80 -21.41
C CYS A 488 -13.00 -16.17 -21.97
N LEU A 489 -11.70 -16.47 -21.95
CA LEU A 489 -11.11 -17.71 -22.47
C LEU A 489 -11.74 -18.97 -21.85
N ARG A 490 -12.03 -18.95 -20.54
CA ARG A 490 -12.73 -20.03 -19.81
C ARG A 490 -14.06 -20.39 -20.48
N ASP A 491 -14.83 -19.39 -20.89
CA ASP A 491 -16.17 -19.59 -21.44
C ASP A 491 -16.12 -19.94 -22.93
N CYS A 492 -15.12 -19.42 -23.66
CA CYS A 492 -14.77 -19.91 -25.00
C CYS A 492 -14.46 -21.42 -24.98
N MET A 493 -13.66 -21.89 -24.02
CA MET A 493 -13.31 -23.32 -23.88
C MET A 493 -14.50 -24.19 -23.44
N LYS A 494 -15.43 -23.66 -22.63
CA LYS A 494 -16.66 -24.37 -22.24
C LYS A 494 -17.67 -24.49 -23.38
N ASN A 495 -17.62 -23.62 -24.39
CA ASN A 495 -18.54 -23.62 -25.52
C ASN A 495 -18.23 -24.74 -26.54
N LYS A 496 -18.80 -25.93 -26.30
CA LYS A 496 -18.66 -27.10 -27.19
C LYS A 496 -19.20 -26.91 -28.61
N SER A 497 -19.94 -25.82 -28.89
CA SER A 497 -20.42 -25.48 -30.24
C SER A 497 -19.41 -24.70 -31.07
N GLU A 498 -18.38 -24.08 -30.48
CA GLU A 498 -17.28 -23.42 -31.20
C GLU A 498 -15.92 -23.88 -30.68
N LEU A 499 -15.52 -25.08 -31.10
CA LEU A 499 -14.23 -25.68 -30.75
C LEU A 499 -13.06 -24.81 -31.26
N ILE A 500 -12.16 -24.41 -30.35
CA ILE A 500 -11.04 -23.51 -30.67
C ILE A 500 -9.93 -24.28 -31.41
N PRO A 501 -9.65 -24.04 -32.71
CA PRO A 501 -8.56 -24.70 -33.44
C PRO A 501 -7.17 -24.30 -32.96
N TRP A 502 -6.18 -25.15 -33.22
CA TRP A 502 -4.78 -24.99 -32.77
C TRP A 502 -4.19 -23.58 -33.00
N HIS A 503 -4.33 -23.03 -34.20
CA HIS A 503 -3.76 -21.71 -34.54
C HIS A 503 -4.34 -20.56 -33.70
N ARG A 504 -5.61 -20.64 -33.28
CA ARG A 504 -6.19 -19.67 -32.34
C ARG A 504 -5.62 -19.85 -30.94
N ARG A 505 -5.38 -21.08 -30.49
CA ARG A 505 -4.78 -21.35 -29.17
C ARG A 505 -3.33 -20.90 -29.08
N THR A 506 -2.53 -21.11 -30.13
CA THR A 506 -1.15 -20.60 -30.17
C THR A 506 -1.12 -19.08 -30.28
N GLN A 507 -2.04 -18.45 -31.04
CA GLN A 507 -2.20 -17.00 -31.05
C GLN A 507 -2.59 -16.43 -29.67
N ILE A 508 -3.54 -17.04 -28.96
CA ILE A 508 -3.96 -16.64 -27.61
C ILE A 508 -2.82 -16.77 -26.61
N ALA A 509 -2.09 -17.89 -26.63
CA ALA A 509 -0.92 -18.10 -25.78
C ALA A 509 0.17 -17.05 -26.04
N PHE A 510 0.47 -16.78 -27.32
CA PHE A 510 1.43 -15.76 -27.72
C PHE A 510 1.00 -14.35 -27.30
N ASP A 511 -0.26 -13.98 -27.55
CA ASP A 511 -0.82 -12.67 -27.19
C ASP A 511 -0.72 -12.37 -25.69
N VAL A 512 -1.08 -13.34 -24.85
CA VAL A 512 -0.92 -13.23 -23.39
C VAL A 512 0.55 -13.18 -23.00
N ALA A 513 1.43 -13.92 -23.68
CA ALA A 513 2.87 -13.85 -23.44
C ALA A 513 3.49 -12.49 -23.81
N VAL A 514 3.03 -11.82 -24.88
CA VAL A 514 3.43 -10.44 -25.21
C VAL A 514 2.95 -9.48 -24.13
N GLY A 515 1.68 -9.59 -23.70
CA GLY A 515 1.12 -8.75 -22.64
C GLY A 515 1.86 -8.87 -21.30
N LEU A 516 2.21 -10.10 -20.91
CA LEU A 516 3.02 -10.37 -19.71
C LEU A 516 4.47 -9.90 -19.86
N HIS A 517 5.11 -10.16 -21.02
CA HIS A 517 6.46 -9.66 -21.28
C HIS A 517 6.53 -8.13 -21.16
N TYR A 518 5.55 -7.40 -21.70
CA TYR A 518 5.45 -5.95 -21.61
C TYR A 518 5.42 -5.46 -20.14
N ILE A 519 4.53 -6.00 -19.29
CA ILE A 519 4.45 -5.55 -17.88
C ILE A 519 5.66 -5.99 -17.03
N HIS A 520 6.34 -7.08 -17.38
CA HIS A 520 7.52 -7.55 -16.64
C HIS A 520 8.84 -6.90 -17.06
N HIS A 521 8.97 -6.43 -18.31
CA HIS A 521 10.26 -5.98 -18.87
C HIS A 521 10.23 -4.59 -19.52
N CYS A 522 9.04 -4.04 -19.83
CA CYS A 522 8.89 -2.76 -20.54
C CYS A 522 8.27 -1.64 -19.68
N THR A 523 7.74 -1.95 -18.50
CA THR A 523 7.31 -0.94 -17.51
C THR A 523 8.41 -0.72 -16.48
N ILE A 524 8.50 0.51 -15.95
CA ILE A 524 9.42 0.87 -14.88
C ILE A 524 8.61 1.50 -13.75
N PRO A 525 8.51 0.87 -12.55
CA PRO A 525 9.00 -0.48 -12.23
C PRO A 525 8.27 -1.59 -13.01
N SER A 526 8.82 -2.81 -12.98
CA SER A 526 8.15 -4.02 -13.47
C SER A 526 6.84 -4.23 -12.73
N TYR A 527 5.73 -4.30 -13.44
CA TYR A 527 4.40 -4.54 -12.88
C TYR A 527 4.03 -6.02 -12.93
N ILE A 528 3.52 -6.56 -11.82
CA ILE A 528 3.18 -7.97 -11.64
C ILE A 528 1.66 -8.07 -11.48
N HIS A 529 1.02 -8.92 -12.27
CA HIS A 529 -0.44 -8.96 -12.40
C HIS A 529 -1.15 -9.71 -11.27
N MET A 530 -0.52 -10.76 -10.72
CA MET A 530 -0.97 -11.57 -9.57
C MET A 530 -2.35 -12.26 -9.69
N ASN A 531 -3.04 -12.08 -10.82
CA ASN A 531 -4.40 -12.54 -11.07
C ASN A 531 -4.58 -13.03 -12.52
N ILE A 532 -3.59 -13.76 -13.04
CA ILE A 532 -3.64 -14.39 -14.37
C ILE A 532 -4.40 -15.72 -14.29
N ASN A 533 -5.39 -15.90 -15.14
CA ASN A 533 -6.18 -17.13 -15.28
C ASN A 533 -7.11 -17.01 -16.52
N SER A 534 -7.76 -18.10 -16.91
CA SER A 534 -8.67 -18.12 -18.07
C SER A 534 -9.95 -17.26 -17.91
N LYS A 535 -10.28 -16.77 -16.71
CA LYS A 535 -11.41 -15.84 -16.46
C LYS A 535 -11.03 -14.39 -16.79
N ASN A 536 -9.77 -14.04 -16.55
CA ASN A 536 -9.20 -12.70 -16.72
C ASN A 536 -8.50 -12.50 -18.07
N ILE A 537 -8.52 -13.50 -18.96
CA ILE A 537 -8.08 -13.38 -20.35
C ILE A 537 -9.33 -13.24 -21.22
N LEU A 538 -9.51 -12.08 -21.83
CA LEU A 538 -10.63 -11.77 -22.72
C LEU A 538 -10.25 -11.99 -24.19
N ILE A 539 -11.22 -12.42 -24.99
CA ILE A 539 -11.05 -12.79 -26.40
C ILE A 539 -11.82 -11.81 -27.29
N THR A 540 -11.10 -11.13 -28.18
CA THR A 540 -11.69 -10.22 -29.17
C THR A 540 -12.37 -11.00 -30.30
N ARG A 541 -13.20 -10.30 -31.10
CA ARG A 541 -13.86 -10.85 -32.29
C ARG A 541 -12.92 -11.60 -33.21
N ASP A 542 -11.73 -11.04 -33.43
CA ASP A 542 -10.70 -11.57 -34.34
C ASP A 542 -9.78 -12.60 -33.64
N TRP A 543 -10.23 -13.15 -32.50
CA TRP A 543 -9.56 -14.19 -31.72
C TRP A 543 -8.16 -13.81 -31.21
N ARG A 544 -7.96 -12.51 -30.94
CA ARG A 544 -6.81 -11.98 -30.21
C ARG A 544 -7.12 -11.93 -28.71
N ALA A 545 -6.11 -12.15 -27.88
CA ALA A 545 -6.27 -12.18 -26.42
C ALA A 545 -5.84 -10.86 -25.76
N LYS A 546 -6.55 -10.47 -24.70
CA LYS A 546 -6.25 -9.32 -23.84
C LYS A 546 -6.32 -9.69 -22.36
N ILE A 547 -5.35 -9.23 -21.58
CA ILE A 547 -5.30 -9.41 -20.12
C ILE A 547 -6.17 -8.34 -19.44
N ALA A 548 -7.03 -8.74 -18.51
CA ALA A 548 -8.03 -7.91 -17.84
C ALA A 548 -7.90 -7.92 -16.31
N ASN A 549 -8.61 -6.99 -15.64
CA ASN A 549 -8.55 -6.75 -14.19
C ASN A 549 -7.16 -6.28 -13.69
N LEU A 550 -6.48 -5.51 -14.52
CA LEU A 550 -5.21 -4.86 -14.20
C LEU A 550 -5.39 -3.86 -13.05
N GLY A 551 -4.52 -3.90 -12.04
CA GLY A 551 -4.60 -3.00 -10.88
C GLY A 551 -5.75 -3.27 -9.90
N GLU A 552 -6.51 -4.35 -10.11
CA GLU A 552 -7.51 -4.83 -9.16
C GLU A 552 -6.90 -5.74 -8.10
N GLU A 553 -7.63 -5.98 -7.02
CA GLU A 553 -7.16 -6.85 -5.95
C GLU A 553 -7.12 -8.31 -6.41
N SER A 554 -6.06 -9.03 -6.03
CA SER A 554 -6.04 -10.49 -6.18
C SER A 554 -7.11 -11.07 -5.25
N VAL A 555 -7.82 -12.11 -5.70
CA VAL A 555 -8.97 -12.67 -4.95
C VAL A 555 -8.52 -13.13 -3.55
N VAL A 556 -7.23 -13.44 -3.38
CA VAL A 556 -6.58 -13.80 -2.11
C VAL A 556 -6.66 -12.69 -1.04
N SER A 557 -6.54 -11.39 -1.38
CA SER A 557 -6.66 -10.31 -0.37
C SER A 557 -8.11 -10.02 0.04
N SER A 558 -9.08 -10.40 -0.80
CA SER A 558 -10.50 -10.11 -0.57
C SER A 558 -11.18 -10.99 0.50
N HIS A 559 -10.50 -12.00 1.04
CA HIS A 559 -11.07 -12.93 2.02
C HIS A 559 -11.04 -12.43 3.48
N SER A 560 -11.79 -11.36 3.75
CA SER A 560 -12.33 -11.10 5.08
C SER A 560 -13.76 -11.65 5.19
N MET A 561 -13.95 -12.64 6.06
CA MET A 561 -15.24 -13.27 6.46
C MET A 561 -15.89 -14.27 5.47
N GLU A 562 -15.86 -15.54 5.87
CA GLU A 562 -17.00 -16.48 5.86
C GLU A 562 -17.84 -16.69 4.58
N THR A 563 -17.30 -17.42 3.59
CA THR A 563 -18.07 -18.44 2.83
C THR A 563 -17.17 -19.61 2.42
N SER A 564 -17.53 -20.83 2.81
CA SER A 564 -16.65 -22.02 2.71
C SER A 564 -16.65 -22.72 1.34
N ASP A 565 -17.25 -22.12 0.31
CA ASP A 565 -17.53 -22.78 -0.98
C ASP A 565 -16.74 -22.16 -2.16
N VAL A 566 -15.98 -21.08 -1.91
CA VAL A 566 -15.23 -20.34 -2.94
C VAL A 566 -13.71 -20.54 -2.82
N SER A 567 -13.18 -20.60 -1.59
CA SER A 567 -11.73 -20.52 -1.34
C SER A 567 -10.89 -21.61 -2.01
N HIS A 568 -11.42 -22.84 -2.14
CA HIS A 568 -10.71 -23.94 -2.80
C HIS A 568 -10.60 -23.78 -4.33
N SER A 569 -11.46 -22.98 -4.95
CA SER A 569 -11.54 -22.84 -6.42
C SER A 569 -10.45 -21.96 -7.07
N ILE A 570 -9.48 -21.50 -6.29
CA ILE A 570 -8.48 -20.48 -6.68
C ILE A 570 -7.05 -21.03 -6.59
N GLU A 571 -6.81 -22.06 -5.74
CA GLU A 571 -5.48 -22.55 -5.37
C GLU A 571 -4.59 -22.93 -6.57
N GLU A 572 -5.17 -23.44 -7.66
CA GLU A 572 -4.43 -24.02 -8.79
C GLU A 572 -3.61 -23.02 -9.62
N TRP A 573 -4.02 -21.74 -9.72
CA TRP A 573 -3.25 -20.71 -10.46
C TRP A 573 -2.23 -19.98 -9.58
N ILE A 574 -2.23 -20.20 -8.25
CA ILE A 574 -1.37 -19.45 -7.33
C ILE A 574 -0.01 -20.15 -7.16
N ALA A 575 1.07 -19.40 -7.36
CA ALA A 575 2.42 -19.93 -7.23
C ALA A 575 2.75 -20.34 -5.78
N PRO A 576 3.44 -21.48 -5.56
CA PRO A 576 3.65 -22.06 -4.23
C PRO A 576 4.49 -21.19 -3.30
N GLU A 577 5.40 -20.37 -3.82
CA GLU A 577 6.18 -19.41 -3.03
C GLU A 577 5.36 -18.21 -2.53
N TYR A 578 4.31 -17.82 -3.27
CA TYR A 578 3.36 -16.80 -2.83
C TYR A 578 2.43 -17.37 -1.75
N LEU A 579 1.90 -18.58 -1.93
CA LEU A 579 1.09 -19.27 -0.92
C LEU A 579 1.85 -19.53 0.41
N ARG A 580 3.14 -19.87 0.34
CA ARG A 580 3.94 -20.22 1.53
C ARG A 580 4.58 -19.03 2.22
N HIS A 581 4.96 -18.00 1.47
CA HIS A 581 5.84 -16.93 1.97
C HIS A 581 5.43 -15.51 1.55
N GLY A 582 4.31 -15.34 0.83
CA GLY A 582 3.88 -14.03 0.32
C GLY A 582 4.80 -13.41 -0.75
N LEU A 583 5.73 -14.19 -1.31
CA LEU A 583 6.75 -13.66 -2.23
C LEU A 583 6.15 -13.28 -3.59
N VAL A 584 6.13 -11.97 -3.86
CA VAL A 584 5.66 -11.40 -5.13
C VAL A 584 6.85 -11.21 -6.09
N SER A 585 6.76 -11.78 -7.29
CA SER A 585 7.74 -11.61 -8.37
C SER A 585 7.09 -11.90 -9.74
N PRO A 586 7.70 -11.53 -10.88
CA PRO A 586 7.23 -11.91 -12.20
C PRO A 586 7.05 -13.43 -12.40
N LYS A 587 7.77 -14.25 -11.60
CA LYS A 587 7.66 -15.72 -11.63
C LYS A 587 6.32 -16.25 -11.13
N VAL A 588 5.55 -15.45 -10.39
CA VAL A 588 4.18 -15.79 -9.95
C VAL A 588 3.23 -15.76 -11.16
N ASP A 589 3.30 -14.73 -11.99
CA ASP A 589 2.53 -14.65 -13.24
C ASP A 589 2.96 -15.73 -14.25
N VAL A 590 4.26 -16.06 -14.31
CA VAL A 590 4.78 -17.17 -15.15
C VAL A 590 4.14 -18.51 -14.74
N PHE A 591 4.01 -18.78 -13.43
CA PHE A 591 3.34 -20.00 -12.93
C PHE A 591 1.87 -20.04 -13.36
N ALA A 592 1.14 -18.96 -13.11
CA ALA A 592 -0.26 -18.83 -13.48
C ALA A 592 -0.49 -18.95 -15.00
N PHE A 593 0.42 -18.39 -15.81
CA PHE A 593 0.42 -18.56 -17.26
C PHE A 593 0.74 -20.00 -17.70
N GLY A 594 1.59 -20.72 -16.95
CA GLY A 594 1.82 -22.16 -17.14
C GLY A 594 0.54 -23.00 -17.02
N VAL A 595 -0.34 -22.64 -16.09
CA VAL A 595 -1.67 -23.26 -15.96
C VAL A 595 -2.56 -22.90 -17.14
N VAL A 596 -2.57 -21.65 -17.60
CA VAL A 596 -3.31 -21.23 -18.81
C VAL A 596 -2.84 -21.96 -20.07
N LEU A 597 -1.53 -22.18 -20.24
CA LEU A 597 -0.99 -23.01 -21.33
C LEU A 597 -1.52 -24.45 -21.26
N PHE A 598 -1.71 -24.99 -20.06
CA PHE A 598 -2.29 -26.31 -19.86
C PHE A 598 -3.80 -26.35 -20.16
N GLU A 599 -4.57 -25.37 -19.68
CA GLU A 599 -5.99 -25.19 -20.03
C GLU A 599 -6.20 -25.17 -21.56
N LEU A 600 -5.34 -24.45 -22.29
CA LEU A 600 -5.35 -24.39 -23.75
C LEU A 600 -5.04 -25.74 -24.43
N LEU A 601 -4.24 -26.63 -23.82
CA LEU A 601 -3.97 -27.96 -24.35
C LEU A 601 -5.16 -28.92 -24.14
N ILE A 602 -5.78 -28.90 -22.95
CA ILE A 602 -6.90 -29.80 -22.61
C ILE A 602 -8.26 -29.29 -23.10
N GLY A 603 -8.38 -28.00 -23.44
CA GLY A 603 -9.61 -27.38 -23.93
C GLY A 603 -10.68 -27.14 -22.88
N GLN A 604 -10.28 -27.04 -21.61
CA GLN A 604 -11.18 -26.78 -20.49
C GLN A 604 -10.44 -26.13 -19.32
N GLU A 605 -11.20 -25.48 -18.44
CA GLU A 605 -10.74 -25.04 -17.12
C GLU A 605 -10.21 -26.25 -16.31
N VAL A 606 -9.09 -26.07 -15.60
CA VAL A 606 -8.65 -27.06 -14.59
C VAL A 606 -9.68 -27.11 -13.46
N LYS A 607 -9.76 -28.24 -12.76
CA LYS A 607 -10.77 -28.47 -11.73
C LYS A 607 -10.14 -29.10 -10.50
N ASP A 608 -10.63 -28.61 -9.36
CA ASP A 608 -10.41 -29.13 -8.01
C ASP A 608 -10.27 -30.66 -7.97
N GLY A 609 -9.17 -31.12 -7.35
CA GLY A 609 -8.69 -32.50 -7.35
C GLY A 609 -7.86 -32.93 -8.57
N GLY A 610 -7.70 -32.08 -9.59
CA GLY A 610 -7.08 -32.40 -10.89
C GLY A 610 -5.66 -31.89 -11.08
N SER A 611 -4.70 -32.34 -10.24
CA SER A 611 -3.30 -31.85 -10.25
C SER A 611 -2.67 -31.76 -11.66
N VAL A 612 -2.38 -30.53 -12.09
CA VAL A 612 -1.69 -30.24 -13.36
C VAL A 612 -0.31 -30.93 -13.40
N LYS A 613 0.40 -30.95 -12.26
CA LYS A 613 1.73 -31.57 -12.12
C LYS A 613 1.68 -33.09 -12.30
N GLU A 614 0.63 -33.75 -11.82
CA GLU A 614 0.41 -35.19 -12.05
C GLU A 614 0.02 -35.47 -13.50
N SER A 615 -0.86 -34.64 -14.07
CA SER A 615 -1.29 -34.73 -15.47
C SER A 615 -0.11 -34.60 -16.45
N LEU A 616 0.86 -33.74 -16.13
CA LEU A 616 2.12 -33.56 -16.88
C LEU A 616 3.25 -34.54 -16.47
N GLY A 617 3.00 -35.42 -15.50
CA GLY A 617 3.99 -36.34 -14.91
C GLY A 617 4.57 -37.37 -15.90
N PHE A 618 3.89 -37.64 -17.01
CA PHE A 618 4.40 -38.53 -18.07
C PHE A 618 5.66 -37.98 -18.75
N LEU A 619 5.83 -36.65 -18.80
CA LEU A 619 7.05 -35.98 -19.26
C LEU A 619 8.27 -36.23 -18.35
N SER A 620 8.08 -36.86 -17.19
CA SER A 620 9.16 -37.30 -16.28
C SER A 620 9.42 -38.81 -16.37
N GLY A 621 8.91 -39.49 -17.41
CA GLY A 621 9.12 -40.94 -17.64
C GLY A 621 8.37 -41.87 -16.68
N LYS A 622 7.65 -41.34 -15.68
CA LYS A 622 6.85 -42.16 -14.75
C LYS A 622 5.59 -42.69 -15.43
N GLY A 623 5.52 -44.01 -15.62
CA GLY A 623 4.27 -44.73 -15.88
C GLY A 623 3.68 -44.55 -17.28
N SER A 624 4.50 -44.62 -18.33
CA SER A 624 4.02 -44.67 -19.72
C SER A 624 4.51 -45.95 -20.41
N VAL A 625 3.61 -46.93 -20.57
CA VAL A 625 3.87 -48.17 -21.31
C VAL A 625 3.74 -47.94 -22.83
N ASN A 626 2.79 -47.09 -23.22
CA ASN A 626 2.71 -46.49 -24.54
C ASN A 626 3.52 -45.17 -24.56
N GLY A 627 3.86 -44.67 -25.74
CA GLY A 627 4.82 -43.57 -25.90
C GLY A 627 4.34 -42.23 -25.34
N CYS A 628 5.28 -41.33 -25.08
CA CYS A 628 4.99 -39.95 -24.63
C CYS A 628 4.01 -39.21 -25.56
N PHE A 629 4.05 -39.50 -26.87
CA PHE A 629 3.14 -38.94 -27.86
C PHE A 629 1.70 -39.48 -27.78
N ASP A 630 1.52 -40.71 -27.31
CA ASP A 630 0.20 -41.35 -27.21
C ASP A 630 -0.56 -40.75 -26.03
N LYS A 631 0.12 -40.69 -24.87
CA LYS A 631 -0.43 -40.05 -23.65
C LYS A 631 -0.68 -38.55 -23.83
N LEU A 632 0.12 -37.87 -24.66
CA LEU A 632 -0.16 -36.50 -25.09
C LEU A 632 -1.46 -36.40 -25.92
N ARG A 633 -1.72 -37.32 -26.85
CA ARG A 633 -2.98 -37.36 -27.63
C ARG A 633 -4.22 -37.75 -26.81
N GLU A 634 -4.03 -38.49 -25.71
CA GLU A 634 -5.10 -38.77 -24.75
C GLU A 634 -5.45 -37.55 -23.88
N LEU A 635 -4.45 -36.73 -23.55
CA LEU A 635 -4.60 -35.53 -22.73
C LEU A 635 -5.12 -34.32 -23.53
N MET A 636 -4.72 -34.18 -24.80
CA MET A 636 -5.13 -33.05 -25.65
C MET A 636 -6.61 -33.10 -26.02
N ASP A 637 -7.21 -31.93 -26.15
CA ASP A 637 -8.55 -31.74 -26.69
C ASP A 637 -8.73 -32.45 -28.05
N SER A 638 -9.86 -33.14 -28.21
CA SER A 638 -10.38 -33.69 -29.46
C SER A 638 -10.20 -32.79 -30.71
N SER A 639 -10.37 -31.48 -30.56
CA SER A 639 -10.26 -30.48 -31.63
C SER A 639 -8.82 -30.11 -32.00
N LEU A 640 -7.84 -30.62 -31.25
CA LEU A 640 -6.40 -30.45 -31.51
C LEU A 640 -5.74 -31.71 -32.08
N ARG A 641 -6.51 -32.75 -32.43
CA ARG A 641 -5.95 -34.03 -32.92
C ARG A 641 -5.18 -33.92 -34.23
N ASP A 642 -5.54 -32.95 -35.07
CA ASP A 642 -4.85 -32.63 -36.33
C ASP A 642 -3.74 -31.57 -36.17
N SER A 643 -3.40 -31.17 -34.94
CA SER A 643 -2.33 -30.20 -34.70
C SER A 643 -0.93 -30.80 -34.92
N PRO A 644 0.09 -29.97 -35.18
CA PRO A 644 1.47 -30.44 -35.28
C PRO A 644 1.94 -30.94 -33.90
N ILE A 645 1.97 -32.26 -33.72
CA ILE A 645 2.24 -32.89 -32.40
C ILE A 645 3.59 -32.49 -31.77
N GLY A 646 4.56 -32.02 -32.57
CA GLY A 646 5.81 -31.42 -32.08
C GLY A 646 5.64 -30.02 -31.49
N GLU A 647 4.80 -29.17 -32.08
CA GLU A 647 4.42 -27.87 -31.51
C GLU A 647 3.63 -28.10 -30.20
N ALA A 648 2.67 -29.04 -30.20
CA ALA A 648 1.90 -29.40 -29.02
C ALA A 648 2.78 -29.95 -27.88
N LEU A 649 3.73 -30.84 -28.17
CA LEU A 649 4.71 -31.31 -27.18
C LEU A 649 5.55 -30.15 -26.63
N CYS A 650 5.95 -29.19 -27.47
CA CYS A 650 6.71 -28.02 -27.04
C CYS A 650 5.90 -27.12 -26.09
N VAL A 651 4.63 -26.83 -26.38
CA VAL A 651 3.73 -26.12 -25.45
C VAL A 651 3.54 -26.91 -24.15
N THR A 652 3.44 -28.24 -24.22
CA THR A 652 3.27 -29.10 -23.03
C THR A 652 4.51 -29.08 -22.12
N VAL A 653 5.71 -29.09 -22.71
CA VAL A 653 6.98 -28.94 -21.98
C VAL A 653 7.13 -27.52 -21.41
N LEU A 654 6.71 -26.50 -22.16
CA LEU A 654 6.73 -25.11 -21.69
C LEU A 654 5.79 -24.89 -20.50
N ALA A 655 4.55 -25.39 -20.58
CA ALA A 655 3.59 -25.37 -19.47
C ALA A 655 4.17 -26.05 -18.21
N LYS A 656 4.80 -27.22 -18.36
CA LYS A 656 5.48 -27.92 -17.26
C LYS A 656 6.62 -27.10 -16.64
N ALA A 657 7.44 -26.44 -17.46
CA ALA A 657 8.54 -25.60 -16.97
C ALA A 657 8.05 -24.33 -16.27
N CYS A 658 6.94 -23.74 -16.74
CA CYS A 658 6.32 -22.58 -16.09
C CYS A 658 5.77 -22.90 -14.70
N ILE A 659 5.28 -24.11 -14.44
CA ILE A 659 4.68 -24.49 -13.15
C ILE A 659 5.65 -25.13 -12.13
N ASP A 660 6.98 -25.00 -12.31
CA ASP A 660 7.95 -25.57 -11.36
C ASP A 660 7.75 -25.03 -9.92
N ASP A 661 8.04 -25.85 -8.91
CA ASP A 661 7.96 -25.41 -7.50
C ASP A 661 9.02 -24.35 -7.17
N ASP A 662 10.16 -24.36 -7.86
CA ASP A 662 11.21 -23.35 -7.71
C ASP A 662 11.03 -22.23 -8.76
N PRO A 663 10.81 -20.96 -8.35
CA PRO A 663 10.69 -19.84 -9.27
C PRO A 663 11.95 -19.57 -10.11
N LEU A 664 13.14 -20.07 -9.68
CA LEU A 664 14.39 -19.96 -10.43
C LEU A 664 14.44 -20.91 -11.63
N HIS A 665 13.82 -22.09 -11.56
CA HIS A 665 13.77 -23.05 -12.67
C HIS A 665 12.74 -22.69 -13.75
N ARG A 666 11.75 -21.85 -13.43
CA ARG A 666 10.78 -21.35 -14.41
C ARG A 666 11.49 -20.45 -15.43
N PRO A 667 11.11 -20.46 -16.72
CA PRO A 667 11.65 -19.55 -17.73
C PRO A 667 11.32 -18.06 -17.43
N SER A 668 11.88 -17.13 -18.21
CA SER A 668 11.38 -15.75 -18.27
C SER A 668 10.24 -15.62 -19.30
N MET A 669 9.45 -14.55 -19.21
CA MET A 669 8.46 -14.25 -20.25
C MET A 669 9.10 -13.98 -21.62
N ASN A 670 10.36 -13.54 -21.67
CA ASN A 670 11.11 -13.40 -22.92
C ASN A 670 11.39 -14.77 -23.58
N ASP A 671 11.81 -15.77 -22.81
CA ASP A 671 12.07 -17.13 -23.33
C ASP A 671 10.78 -17.79 -23.82
N ILE A 672 9.70 -17.66 -23.03
CA ILE A 672 8.34 -18.10 -23.38
C ILE A 672 7.90 -17.47 -24.70
N LEU A 673 8.05 -16.15 -24.84
CA LEU A 673 7.68 -15.40 -26.03
C LEU A 673 8.45 -15.87 -27.27
N MET A 674 9.77 -16.05 -27.14
CA MET A 674 10.65 -16.53 -28.22
C MET A 674 10.34 -17.98 -28.65
N ILE A 675 9.77 -18.80 -27.78
CA ILE A 675 9.29 -20.15 -28.11
C ILE A 675 7.94 -20.08 -28.84
N LEU A 676 6.96 -19.35 -28.29
CA LEU A 676 5.60 -19.24 -28.83
C LEU A 676 5.56 -18.50 -30.19
N ALA A 677 6.47 -17.53 -30.41
CA ALA A 677 6.63 -16.82 -31.68
C ALA A 677 6.83 -17.75 -32.89
N ARG A 678 7.31 -18.99 -32.67
CA ARG A 678 7.59 -19.99 -33.70
C ARG A 678 6.37 -20.84 -34.08
N MET A 679 5.24 -20.64 -33.39
CA MET A 679 3.99 -21.41 -33.55
C MET A 679 2.81 -20.55 -34.05
N VAL A 680 2.97 -19.22 -34.06
CA VAL A 680 2.09 -18.27 -34.74
C VAL A 680 2.48 -18.20 -36.22
N ARG A 681 1.51 -17.93 -37.11
CA ARG A 681 1.67 -17.97 -38.57
C ARG A 681 0.87 -16.87 -39.25
#